data_AF-A0A3Q2PEG8-F1
#
_entry.id   AF-A0A3Q2PEG8-F1
#
_cell.length_a   1.000
_cell.length_b   1.000
_cell.length_c   1.000
_cell.angle_alpha   90.00
_cell.angle_beta   90.00
_cell.angle_gamma   90.00
#
_symmetry.space_group_name_H-M   'P 1'
#
loop_
_entity.id
_entity.type
_entity.pdbx_description
1 polymer ?
#
loop_
_entity_poly.entity_id
_entity_poly.type
_entity_poly.pdbx_seq_one_letter_code
_entity_poly.pdbx_strand_id
1 'polypeptide(L)'
;MAVLAYSLGKREINQHFTVRNAKLISLAAVLVLLLFHTALRYYGGGDSCEWLLSRGRYLGENVWQPYGCMMHKYKSIEAKTCLSKKRVVFTGDSRIRQLFYSFVKIVDQERTEEGNKDFLWYPEANDSMKERLMSWTHWSIKLHSASSQALQQYKVNLTAIAGLLDRLAEHAEVYWVLQDPVNEEMLSESRKMITNHQLDLYNEAAMEVLRGSGRSRVKLLAAARQAALETIVNSDDGLHLPESTRNVGAMVLMNSLCNKVLRPIDGSCCQAMPPPNLFQKLSACLFLGAAVVYAVLHVLGYNRHRRPVPTDVESLEEKKPAAAAAPLGPKAPFQALCRMGIIMLYFYLCDRADVFMKEQKFYTHSTFFIPLIYILVLGVFYSENSKEAKLLNREQTDEWKGWMQLVILIYHISGASAFVPVYMHVRVLVAAYLFQTGYGHFSFFWLKGDFGLYRVCQVLFRLNFLVVVLCIVMDRPYQFYYFVPLVTFWFVIIYATMAMWPQILQKRTNSSGIWHLGVLAKLLGLLLFICVLAVSQSFFEGVLSVWPISKLFELDGSIHEWWFRWKLDRFAVIHGMAFAFIYLLLQKRQVLFEGKGEALFPAKISNLLLFLSVVSFITYSIWASNCKTKTECNEMHPYISVVQILAFILIRNIPGYARSVYSSFFSWFGKISLELFICQYHIWLAADTKGILVLIPGNPTLNIMVSTFIFVCVAHEISLITNDLAQVVIPKDSMALLRKLGALGVLTLILLVLSRSNQLTAGA
;
A
#
# COMPACT_ATOMS: atom_id res chain seq x y z
N MET A 1 32.44 -29.37 -9.27
CA MET A 1 31.88 -29.83 -7.98
C MET A 1 30.71 -28.96 -7.53
N ALA A 2 30.90 -27.67 -7.18
CA ALA A 2 29.79 -26.79 -6.76
C ALA A 2 28.68 -26.60 -7.82
N VAL A 3 29.04 -26.44 -9.10
CA VAL A 3 28.06 -26.34 -10.22
C VAL A 3 27.27 -27.64 -10.43
N LEU A 4 27.90 -28.79 -10.16
CA LEU A 4 27.28 -30.11 -10.30
C LEU A 4 26.35 -30.43 -9.13
N ALA A 5 26.76 -30.06 -7.91
CA ALA A 5 25.92 -30.13 -6.71
C ALA A 5 24.72 -29.17 -6.81
N TYR A 6 24.92 -27.98 -7.38
CA TYR A 6 23.86 -27.02 -7.69
C TYR A 6 22.87 -27.55 -8.72
N SER A 7 23.34 -28.21 -9.79
CA SER A 7 22.45 -28.75 -10.83
C SER A 7 21.66 -29.99 -10.38
N LEU A 8 22.25 -30.84 -9.53
CA LEU A 8 21.57 -31.98 -8.89
C LEU A 8 20.52 -31.51 -7.88
N GLY A 9 20.88 -30.58 -6.98
CA GLY A 9 19.94 -30.01 -6.00
C GLY A 9 18.78 -29.25 -6.66
N LYS A 10 19.04 -28.52 -7.77
CA LYS A 10 17.99 -27.88 -8.59
C LYS A 10 16.99 -28.89 -9.16
N ARG A 11 17.45 -30.10 -9.51
CA ARG A 11 16.61 -31.15 -10.10
C ARG A 11 15.69 -31.80 -9.05
N GLU A 12 16.20 -32.06 -7.85
CA GLU A 12 15.41 -32.62 -6.73
C GLU A 12 14.42 -31.59 -6.15
N ILE A 13 14.82 -30.33 -6.00
CA ILE A 13 13.93 -29.25 -5.53
C ILE A 13 12.80 -29.01 -6.55
N ASN A 14 13.10 -28.98 -7.85
CA ASN A 14 12.06 -28.80 -8.87
C ASN A 14 11.09 -30.00 -8.96
N GLN A 15 11.54 -31.23 -8.65
CA GLN A 15 10.67 -32.40 -8.63
C GLN A 15 9.56 -32.33 -7.56
N HIS A 16 9.84 -31.68 -6.41
CA HIS A 16 8.87 -31.56 -5.31
C HIS A 16 8.21 -30.17 -5.22
N PHE A 17 8.95 -29.11 -5.54
CA PHE A 17 8.51 -27.72 -5.42
C PHE A 17 8.08 -27.13 -6.77
N THR A 18 7.04 -27.71 -7.35
CA THR A 18 6.42 -27.13 -8.55
C THR A 18 5.66 -25.84 -8.19
N VAL A 19 5.56 -24.89 -9.13
CA VAL A 19 4.76 -23.66 -8.97
C VAL A 19 3.31 -23.98 -8.58
N ARG A 20 2.78 -25.11 -9.03
CA ARG A 20 1.44 -25.58 -8.67
C ARG A 20 1.35 -25.97 -7.19
N ASN A 21 2.33 -26.71 -6.67
CA ASN A 21 2.37 -27.07 -5.26
C ASN A 21 2.53 -25.82 -4.38
N ALA A 22 3.39 -24.87 -4.78
CA ALA A 22 3.54 -23.59 -4.07
C ALA A 22 2.22 -22.82 -3.95
N LYS A 23 1.42 -22.77 -5.03
CA LYS A 23 0.08 -22.15 -5.01
C LYS A 23 -0.92 -22.88 -4.10
N LEU A 24 -0.88 -24.22 -4.08
CA LEU A 24 -1.72 -25.01 -3.18
C LEU A 24 -1.34 -24.80 -1.71
N ILE A 25 -0.04 -24.74 -1.41
CA ILE A 25 0.47 -24.42 -0.07
C ILE A 25 0.03 -23.00 0.34
N SER A 26 0.13 -22.02 -0.56
CA SER A 26 -0.34 -20.66 -0.33
C SER A 26 -1.84 -20.62 0.00
N LEU A 27 -2.67 -21.33 -0.79
CA LEU A 27 -4.10 -21.43 -0.52
C LEU A 27 -4.41 -22.08 0.83
N ALA A 28 -3.72 -23.18 1.15
CA ALA A 28 -3.87 -23.85 2.45
C ALA A 28 -3.46 -22.93 3.60
N ALA A 29 -2.36 -22.19 3.47
CA ALA A 29 -1.91 -21.23 4.46
C ALA A 29 -2.95 -20.12 4.70
N VAL A 30 -3.54 -19.57 3.63
CA VAL A 30 -4.62 -18.56 3.74
C VAL A 30 -5.82 -19.12 4.48
N LEU A 31 -6.26 -20.35 4.17
CA LEU A 31 -7.39 -21.00 4.86
C LEU A 31 -7.11 -21.24 6.34
N VAL A 32 -5.91 -21.72 6.68
CA VAL A 32 -5.50 -21.94 8.08
C VAL A 32 -5.46 -20.62 8.84
N LEU A 33 -4.87 -19.56 8.25
CA LEU A 33 -4.83 -18.24 8.86
C LEU A 33 -6.24 -17.67 9.06
N LEU A 34 -7.12 -17.81 8.07
CA LEU A 34 -8.51 -17.37 8.16
C LEU A 34 -9.25 -18.08 9.31
N LEU A 35 -9.13 -19.41 9.40
CA LEU A 35 -9.74 -20.19 10.47
C LEU A 35 -9.19 -19.80 11.84
N PHE A 36 -7.86 -19.63 11.96
CA PHE A 36 -7.21 -19.22 13.19
C PHE A 36 -7.67 -17.84 13.67
N HIS A 37 -7.67 -16.82 12.80
CA HIS A 37 -8.12 -15.47 13.16
C HIS A 37 -9.61 -15.41 13.47
N THR A 38 -10.43 -16.16 12.73
CA THR A 38 -11.87 -16.26 13.01
C THR A 38 -12.12 -16.90 14.37
N ALA A 39 -11.41 -18.00 14.69
CA ALA A 39 -11.49 -18.63 16.00
C ALA A 39 -10.97 -17.71 17.12
N LEU A 40 -9.85 -17.03 16.91
CA LEU A 40 -9.27 -16.07 17.87
C LEU A 40 -10.27 -14.95 18.18
N ARG A 41 -11.01 -14.46 17.19
CA ARG A 41 -12.02 -13.42 17.39
C ARG A 41 -13.27 -13.97 18.08
N TYR A 42 -13.69 -15.18 17.72
CA TYR A 42 -14.86 -15.81 18.32
C TYR A 42 -14.63 -16.13 19.81
N TYR A 43 -13.48 -16.71 20.17
CA TYR A 43 -13.14 -17.08 21.56
C TYR A 43 -12.54 -15.91 22.36
N GLY A 44 -11.84 -14.99 21.70
CA GLY A 44 -11.14 -13.86 22.35
C GLY A 44 -12.03 -12.67 22.68
N GLY A 45 -13.33 -12.70 22.32
CA GLY A 45 -14.37 -11.76 22.79
C GLY A 45 -14.26 -10.30 22.35
N GLY A 46 -13.13 -9.86 21.79
CA GLY A 46 -12.84 -8.44 21.60
C GLY A 46 -13.27 -7.86 20.25
N ASP A 47 -14.04 -6.76 20.31
CA ASP A 47 -14.04 -5.76 19.24
C ASP A 47 -12.67 -5.05 19.22
N SER A 48 -12.29 -4.51 18.06
CA SER A 48 -11.17 -3.60 17.87
C SER A 48 -11.10 -2.49 18.93
N CYS A 49 -12.26 -2.09 19.48
CA CYS A 49 -12.34 -1.09 20.52
C CYS A 49 -11.88 -1.58 21.90
N GLU A 50 -12.11 -2.85 22.23
CA GLU A 50 -11.57 -3.45 23.45
C GLU A 50 -10.06 -3.64 23.33
N TRP A 51 -9.56 -4.02 22.14
CA TRP A 51 -8.12 -4.13 21.90
C TRP A 51 -7.41 -2.77 22.04
N LEU A 52 -8.01 -1.70 21.52
CA LEU A 52 -7.52 -0.33 21.67
C LEU A 52 -7.33 0.07 23.15
N LEU A 53 -8.29 -0.30 24.00
CA LEU A 53 -8.31 0.09 25.41
C LEU A 53 -7.49 -0.82 26.31
N SER A 54 -7.22 -2.05 25.89
CA SER A 54 -6.61 -3.07 26.74
C SER A 54 -5.09 -3.07 26.68
N ARG A 55 -4.49 -3.14 25.49
CA ARG A 55 -3.04 -3.35 25.34
C ARG A 55 -2.44 -2.77 24.07
N GLY A 56 -1.13 -2.52 24.10
CA GLY A 56 -0.33 -2.05 22.96
C GLY A 56 1.17 -2.18 23.21
N ARG A 57 1.97 -1.53 22.38
CA ARG A 57 3.44 -1.42 22.53
C ARG A 57 3.94 -0.16 21.83
N TYR A 58 5.12 0.33 22.20
CA TYR A 58 5.77 1.38 21.42
C TYR A 58 6.45 0.83 20.15
N LEU A 59 6.27 1.54 19.03
CA LEU A 59 7.04 1.44 17.81
C LEU A 59 8.11 2.53 17.84
N GLY A 60 9.33 2.19 18.25
CA GLY A 60 10.39 3.18 18.51
C GLY A 60 10.12 3.99 19.78
N GLU A 61 10.54 5.25 19.81
CA GLU A 61 10.53 6.04 21.06
C GLU A 61 9.20 6.73 21.38
N ASN A 62 8.37 7.05 20.39
CA ASN A 62 7.24 7.98 20.57
C ASN A 62 5.92 7.57 19.90
N VAL A 63 5.83 6.39 19.27
CA VAL A 63 4.63 5.97 18.53
C VAL A 63 3.98 4.78 19.24
N TRP A 64 2.81 4.99 19.84
CA TRP A 64 2.05 3.89 20.43
C TRP A 64 1.26 3.11 19.37
N GLN A 65 1.39 1.79 19.39
CA GLN A 65 0.66 0.85 18.54
C GLN A 65 -0.25 -0.02 19.41
N PRO A 66 -1.59 0.19 19.35
CA PRO A 66 -2.51 -0.71 20.01
C PRO A 66 -2.44 -2.11 19.43
N TYR A 67 -2.90 -3.09 20.19
CA TYR A 67 -2.96 -4.45 19.70
C TYR A 67 -4.02 -4.59 18.59
N GLY A 68 -3.63 -5.17 17.46
CA GLY A 68 -4.57 -5.62 16.42
C GLY A 68 -5.23 -4.55 15.56
N CYS A 69 -5.11 -3.26 15.89
CA CYS A 69 -5.72 -2.16 15.14
C CYS A 69 -4.86 -0.88 15.13
N MET A 70 -5.19 0.07 14.27
CA MET A 70 -4.47 1.34 14.10
C MET A 70 -5.25 2.53 14.63
N MET A 71 -4.55 3.43 15.33
CA MET A 71 -5.10 4.70 15.76
C MET A 71 -5.03 5.73 14.62
N HIS A 72 -6.05 6.56 14.54
CA HIS A 72 -6.04 7.79 13.77
C HIS A 72 -5.42 8.94 14.58
N LYS A 73 -4.63 9.79 13.91
CA LYS A 73 -4.06 10.99 14.51
C LYS A 73 -4.97 12.20 14.28
N TYR A 74 -5.75 12.53 15.30
CA TYR A 74 -6.72 13.64 15.26
C TYR A 74 -6.07 15.02 15.12
N LYS A 75 -6.62 15.83 14.21
CA LYS A 75 -6.41 17.28 14.17
C LYS A 75 -7.48 18.00 15.02
N SER A 76 -7.16 19.21 15.46
CA SER A 76 -8.06 20.04 16.26
C SER A 76 -9.44 20.23 15.62
N ILE A 77 -9.49 20.47 14.30
CA ILE A 77 -10.76 20.64 13.57
C ILE A 77 -11.63 19.38 13.66
N GLU A 78 -11.04 18.21 13.38
CA GLU A 78 -11.75 16.92 13.43
C GLU A 78 -12.24 16.61 14.85
N ALA A 79 -11.39 16.84 15.85
CA ALA A 79 -11.74 16.65 17.25
C ALA A 79 -12.91 17.56 17.68
N LYS A 80 -12.88 18.86 17.32
CA LYS A 80 -13.98 19.81 17.57
C LYS A 80 -15.27 19.36 16.88
N THR A 81 -15.22 18.90 15.63
CA THR A 81 -16.40 18.40 14.90
C THR A 81 -17.01 17.19 15.59
N CYS A 82 -16.19 16.20 15.97
CA CYS A 82 -16.64 15.00 16.67
C CYS A 82 -17.32 15.32 18.02
N LEU A 83 -16.73 16.24 18.79
CA LEU A 83 -17.16 16.57 20.14
C LEU A 83 -18.24 17.66 20.22
N SER A 84 -18.60 18.30 19.10
CA SER A 84 -19.54 19.43 19.04
C SER A 84 -20.89 19.22 19.77
N LYS A 85 -21.37 17.97 19.85
CA LYS A 85 -22.64 17.60 20.50
C LYS A 85 -22.43 16.74 21.76
N LYS A 86 -21.21 16.64 22.27
CA LYS A 86 -20.84 15.80 23.40
C LYS A 86 -20.30 16.65 24.54
N ARG A 87 -20.65 16.29 25.77
CA ARG A 87 -19.99 16.81 26.97
C ARG A 87 -19.03 15.73 27.47
N VAL A 88 -17.77 16.10 27.67
CA VAL A 88 -16.74 15.21 28.20
C VAL A 88 -16.34 15.73 29.56
N VAL A 89 -16.40 14.88 30.57
CA VAL A 89 -16.08 15.21 31.95
C VAL A 89 -14.91 14.33 32.39
N PHE A 90 -13.84 14.95 32.86
CA PHE A 90 -12.73 14.24 33.49
C PHE A 90 -12.87 14.39 35.00
N THR A 91 -12.82 13.26 35.70
CA THR A 91 -12.99 13.17 37.14
C THR A 91 -11.85 12.36 37.73
N GLY A 92 -11.03 12.97 38.58
CA GLY A 92 -9.89 12.26 39.14
C GLY A 92 -8.86 13.12 39.86
N ASP A 93 -7.66 12.56 39.97
CA ASP A 93 -6.53 13.12 40.69
C ASP A 93 -5.61 14.00 39.81
N SER A 94 -4.36 14.23 40.23
CA SER A 94 -3.37 15.01 39.46
C SER A 94 -3.02 14.40 38.11
N ARG A 95 -3.04 13.07 38.01
CA ARG A 95 -2.73 12.36 36.77
C ARG A 95 -3.89 12.42 35.79
N ILE A 96 -5.13 12.32 36.28
CA ILE A 96 -6.32 12.55 35.44
C ILE A 96 -6.40 14.00 34.97
N ARG A 97 -5.97 14.97 35.80
CA ARG A 97 -5.83 16.38 35.37
C ARG A 97 -4.84 16.54 34.23
N GLN A 98 -3.69 15.87 34.32
CA GLN A 98 -2.69 15.89 33.26
C GLN A 98 -3.19 15.23 31.97
N LEU A 99 -3.94 14.13 32.07
CA LEU A 99 -4.61 13.50 30.94
C LEU A 99 -5.64 14.44 30.30
N PHE A 100 -6.40 15.17 31.10
CA PHE A 100 -7.33 16.20 30.63
C PHE A 100 -6.62 17.28 29.82
N TYR A 101 -5.47 17.78 30.28
CA TYR A 101 -4.71 18.79 29.52
C TYR A 101 -4.22 18.26 28.18
N SER A 102 -3.68 17.03 28.12
CA SER A 102 -3.32 16.38 26.85
C SER A 102 -4.54 16.20 25.93
N PHE A 103 -5.70 15.86 26.47
CA PHE A 103 -6.95 15.73 25.71
C PHE A 103 -7.40 17.07 25.14
N VAL A 104 -7.40 18.13 25.95
CA VAL A 104 -7.76 19.49 25.50
C VAL A 104 -6.79 19.98 24.45
N LYS A 105 -5.49 19.73 24.59
CA LYS A 105 -4.47 20.11 23.60
C LYS A 105 -4.73 19.51 22.20
N ILE A 106 -5.32 18.31 22.13
CA ILE A 106 -5.74 17.71 20.85
C ILE A 106 -6.94 18.48 20.28
N VAL A 107 -7.91 18.83 21.11
CA VAL A 107 -9.13 19.54 20.70
C VAL A 107 -8.82 20.97 20.31
N ASP A 108 -7.98 21.68 21.07
CA ASP A 108 -7.67 23.09 20.89
C ASP A 108 -6.22 23.37 21.28
N GLN A 109 -5.38 23.63 20.27
CA GLN A 109 -3.93 23.78 20.46
C GLN A 109 -3.54 25.09 21.15
N GLU A 110 -4.43 26.10 21.12
CA GLU A 110 -4.19 27.44 21.66
C GLU A 110 -4.69 27.63 23.10
N ARG A 111 -5.42 26.66 23.66
CA ARG A 111 -5.91 26.73 25.05
C ARG A 111 -4.78 26.43 26.04
N THR A 112 -4.43 27.40 26.87
CA THR A 112 -3.49 27.27 27.99
C THR A 112 -4.10 26.51 29.18
N GLU A 113 -3.23 25.89 30.00
CA GLU A 113 -3.62 25.02 31.14
C GLU A 113 -4.38 25.75 32.26
N GLU A 114 -4.33 27.08 32.30
CA GLU A 114 -4.75 27.90 33.45
C GLU A 114 -6.27 28.22 33.49
N GLY A 115 -7.07 27.83 32.49
CA GLY A 115 -8.43 28.38 32.32
C GLY A 115 -9.57 27.43 31.99
N ASN A 116 -9.72 26.25 32.61
CA ASN A 116 -10.80 25.30 32.24
C ASN A 116 -11.78 24.91 33.35
N LYS A 117 -13.09 25.01 33.04
CA LYS A 117 -14.25 24.71 33.89
C LYS A 117 -14.75 23.25 33.83
N ASP A 118 -14.15 22.41 32.98
CA ASP A 118 -14.64 21.05 32.64
C ASP A 118 -13.84 19.89 33.28
N PHE A 119 -12.79 20.18 34.06
CA PHE A 119 -12.03 19.19 34.83
C PHE A 119 -12.42 19.24 36.31
N LEU A 120 -12.72 18.07 36.88
CA LEU A 120 -13.33 17.93 38.20
C LEU A 120 -12.42 17.03 39.08
N TRP A 121 -11.89 17.57 40.18
CA TRP A 121 -10.80 16.94 40.94
C TRP A 121 -11.29 15.98 42.06
N TYR A 122 -11.42 14.67 41.80
CA TYR A 122 -11.82 13.63 42.79
C TYR A 122 -10.85 12.45 42.86
N PRO A 123 -9.96 12.42 43.86
CA PRO A 123 -8.95 11.36 43.98
C PRO A 123 -9.35 10.19 44.91
N GLU A 124 -10.62 10.06 45.34
CA GLU A 124 -11.15 8.91 46.10
C GLU A 124 -12.52 8.40 45.62
N ALA A 125 -12.74 7.09 45.74
CA ALA A 125 -14.06 6.44 45.59
C ALA A 125 -14.57 6.00 46.98
N ASN A 126 -15.50 6.78 47.58
CA ASN A 126 -16.08 6.52 48.91
C ASN A 126 -17.58 6.93 48.95
N ASP A 127 -18.26 6.81 50.10
CA ASP A 127 -19.68 7.21 50.26
C ASP A 127 -19.95 8.68 49.90
N SER A 128 -18.92 9.54 49.91
CA SER A 128 -19.01 10.93 49.43
C SER A 128 -19.03 11.05 47.90
N MET A 129 -18.45 10.10 47.14
CA MET A 129 -18.60 10.00 45.67
C MET A 129 -20.03 9.55 45.29
N LYS A 130 -20.67 8.77 46.17
CA LYS A 130 -22.05 8.27 46.05
C LYS A 130 -23.10 9.32 46.44
N GLU A 131 -22.85 10.12 47.47
CA GLU A 131 -23.77 11.17 47.92
C GLU A 131 -23.83 12.39 46.99
N ARG A 132 -22.78 12.64 46.18
CA ARG A 132 -22.67 13.87 45.39
C ARG A 132 -22.08 13.65 43.99
N LEU A 133 -23.03 13.41 43.07
CA LEU A 133 -23.13 14.15 41.80
C LEU A 133 -23.21 15.71 41.99
N MET A 134 -22.89 16.27 43.17
CA MET A 134 -22.90 17.70 43.52
C MET A 134 -21.90 18.14 44.65
N SER A 135 -20.58 17.92 44.51
CA SER A 135 -19.47 18.58 45.27
C SER A 135 -18.58 17.69 46.18
N TRP A 136 -17.28 18.00 46.33
CA TRP A 136 -16.21 17.29 45.60
C TRP A 136 -14.76 17.41 46.26
N THR A 137 -13.89 16.34 46.25
CA THR A 137 -12.99 15.64 47.28
C THR A 137 -11.38 15.50 47.15
N HIS A 138 -10.67 14.62 47.97
CA HIS A 138 -9.17 14.34 48.17
C HIS A 138 -8.71 12.80 48.36
N TRP A 139 -7.37 12.43 48.37
CA TRP A 139 -6.68 11.12 47.96
C TRP A 139 -6.46 9.94 48.99
N SER A 140 -6.72 8.65 48.68
CA SER A 140 -6.72 7.50 49.66
C SER A 140 -5.40 6.76 50.02
N ILE A 141 -4.54 6.34 49.08
CA ILE A 141 -3.36 5.47 49.39
C ILE A 141 -2.37 6.18 50.33
N LYS A 142 -2.13 7.47 50.08
CA LYS A 142 -1.26 8.33 50.89
C LYS A 142 -1.79 8.54 52.31
N LEU A 143 -3.12 8.58 52.48
CA LEU A 143 -3.76 8.85 53.77
C LEU A 143 -3.78 7.64 54.71
N HIS A 144 -3.75 6.42 54.17
CA HIS A 144 -3.85 5.19 54.96
C HIS A 144 -2.57 4.35 54.99
N SER A 145 -1.43 4.96 54.67
CA SER A 145 -0.09 4.33 54.68
C SER A 145 -0.04 2.97 53.98
N ALA A 146 -0.87 2.81 52.94
CA ALA A 146 -1.01 1.60 52.15
C ALA A 146 -1.27 0.29 52.94
N SER A 147 -2.09 0.38 53.99
CA SER A 147 -2.55 -0.78 54.76
C SER A 147 -3.46 -1.73 53.94
N SER A 148 -3.47 -3.02 54.31
CA SER A 148 -4.36 -4.03 53.71
C SER A 148 -5.85 -3.74 53.97
N GLN A 149 -6.16 -3.06 55.08
CA GLN A 149 -7.51 -2.60 55.43
C GLN A 149 -8.01 -1.54 54.43
N ALA A 150 -7.15 -0.61 54.00
CA ALA A 150 -7.50 0.41 53.01
C ALA A 150 -7.83 -0.19 51.64
N LEU A 151 -7.11 -1.24 51.22
CA LEU A 151 -7.42 -1.96 49.97
C LEU A 151 -8.81 -2.63 50.02
N GLN A 152 -9.15 -3.27 51.15
CA GLN A 152 -10.48 -3.86 51.31
C GLN A 152 -11.58 -2.80 51.34
N GLN A 153 -11.34 -1.67 52.01
CA GLN A 153 -12.26 -0.54 52.01
C GLN A 153 -12.45 0.04 50.61
N TYR A 154 -11.38 0.19 49.83
CA TYR A 154 -11.44 0.59 48.43
C TYR A 154 -12.31 -0.36 47.60
N LYS A 155 -12.13 -1.68 47.75
CA LYS A 155 -12.93 -2.69 47.05
C LYS A 155 -14.42 -2.59 47.41
N VAL A 156 -14.75 -2.42 48.69
CA VAL A 156 -16.14 -2.23 49.17
C VAL A 156 -16.75 -0.96 48.60
N ASN A 157 -16.05 0.17 48.68
CA ASN A 157 -16.54 1.44 48.15
C ASN A 157 -16.75 1.40 46.64
N LEU A 158 -15.81 0.81 45.90
CA LEU A 158 -15.94 0.67 44.46
C LEU A 158 -17.13 -0.22 44.09
N THR A 159 -17.35 -1.31 44.85
CA THR A 159 -18.53 -2.18 44.66
C THR A 159 -19.84 -1.41 44.89
N ALA A 160 -19.88 -0.51 45.88
CA ALA A 160 -21.04 0.33 46.15
C ALA A 160 -21.35 1.33 45.01
N ILE A 161 -20.33 1.77 44.26
CA ILE A 161 -20.50 2.74 43.17
C ILE A 161 -20.61 2.07 41.80
N ALA A 162 -20.14 0.83 41.66
CA ALA A 162 -20.20 0.08 40.40
C ALA A 162 -21.61 0.05 39.79
N GLY A 163 -22.65 -0.18 40.62
CA GLY A 163 -24.04 -0.16 40.16
C GLY A 163 -24.53 1.21 39.66
N LEU A 164 -24.00 2.31 40.17
CA LEU A 164 -24.29 3.66 39.67
C LEU A 164 -23.55 3.94 38.35
N LEU A 165 -22.29 3.52 38.26
CA LEU A 165 -21.50 3.64 37.04
C LEU A 165 -22.13 2.86 35.89
N ASP A 166 -22.68 1.68 36.16
CA ASP A 166 -23.39 0.88 35.16
C ASP A 166 -24.66 1.55 34.64
N ARG A 167 -25.48 2.15 35.53
CA ARG A 167 -26.65 2.95 35.12
C ARG A 167 -26.26 4.17 34.31
N LEU A 168 -25.18 4.85 34.69
CA LEU A 168 -24.63 5.96 33.91
C LEU A 168 -24.16 5.49 32.54
N ALA A 169 -23.53 4.31 32.47
CA ALA A 169 -23.06 3.69 31.25
C ALA A 169 -24.18 3.22 30.30
N GLU A 170 -25.45 3.29 30.71
CA GLU A 170 -26.60 3.12 29.81
C GLU A 170 -26.82 4.33 28.91
N HIS A 171 -26.48 5.53 29.38
CA HIS A 171 -26.77 6.80 28.71
C HIS A 171 -25.50 7.57 28.28
N ALA A 172 -24.34 7.20 28.82
CA ALA A 172 -23.05 7.81 28.52
C ALA A 172 -21.95 6.75 28.33
N GLU A 173 -20.85 7.11 27.69
CA GLU A 173 -19.67 6.24 27.69
C GLU A 173 -18.82 6.53 28.94
N VAL A 174 -18.71 5.55 29.84
CA VAL A 174 -17.94 5.66 31.09
C VAL A 174 -16.62 4.92 30.95
N TYR A 175 -15.52 5.62 31.22
CA TYR A 175 -14.16 5.08 31.18
C TYR A 175 -13.55 5.11 32.57
N TRP A 176 -13.03 3.96 33.03
CA TRP A 176 -12.25 3.85 34.25
C TRP A 176 -10.77 3.73 33.91
N VAL A 177 -9.99 4.73 34.31
CA VAL A 177 -8.53 4.75 34.07
C VAL A 177 -7.85 3.93 35.15
N LEU A 178 -7.09 2.91 34.75
CA LEU A 178 -6.28 2.15 35.71
C LEU A 178 -5.18 3.06 36.27
N GLN A 179 -4.84 2.87 37.54
CA GLN A 179 -3.77 3.62 38.20
C GLN A 179 -2.48 3.42 37.41
N ASP A 180 -1.77 4.48 37.06
CA ASP A 180 -0.46 4.43 36.38
C ASP A 180 0.66 4.01 37.34
N PRO A 181 1.77 3.41 36.85
CA PRO A 181 2.94 3.09 37.66
C PRO A 181 3.66 4.34 38.16
N VAL A 182 4.54 4.16 39.14
CA VAL A 182 5.40 5.20 39.73
C VAL A 182 6.87 4.80 39.64
N ASN A 183 7.76 5.78 39.49
CA ASN A 183 9.19 5.56 39.66
C ASN A 183 9.54 5.71 41.15
N GLU A 184 9.59 4.58 41.84
CA GLU A 184 9.71 4.51 43.31
C GLU A 184 10.95 5.24 43.85
N GLU A 185 12.05 5.28 43.09
CA GLU A 185 13.30 5.92 43.49
C GLU A 185 13.22 7.45 43.45
N MET A 186 12.41 8.01 42.54
CA MET A 186 12.25 9.46 42.35
C MET A 186 11.10 10.06 43.17
N LEU A 187 10.32 9.23 43.87
CA LEU A 187 9.24 9.70 44.72
C LEU A 187 9.80 10.47 45.92
N SER A 188 9.16 11.60 46.24
CA SER A 188 9.45 12.32 47.49
C SER A 188 9.17 11.45 48.72
N GLU A 189 9.86 11.70 49.84
CA GLU A 189 9.69 10.94 51.10
C GLU A 189 8.21 10.81 51.50
N SER A 190 7.43 11.86 51.29
CA SER A 190 5.99 11.90 51.59
C SER A 190 5.12 10.97 50.73
N ARG A 191 5.69 10.36 49.68
CA ARG A 191 5.02 9.51 48.68
C ARG A 191 5.66 8.12 48.56
N LYS A 192 6.78 7.85 49.23
CA LYS A 192 7.47 6.54 49.17
C LYS A 192 6.64 5.35 49.62
N MET A 193 5.56 5.57 50.37
CA MET A 193 4.63 4.50 50.71
C MET A 193 3.89 3.93 49.49
N ILE A 194 3.83 4.66 48.36
CA ILE A 194 3.18 4.24 47.12
C ILE A 194 4.16 3.35 46.34
N THR A 195 3.85 2.06 46.27
CA THR A 195 4.64 1.07 45.51
C THR A 195 3.87 0.56 44.30
N ASN A 196 4.57 0.13 43.24
CA ASN A 196 3.94 -0.45 42.07
C ASN A 196 3.13 -1.71 42.40
N HIS A 197 3.62 -2.53 43.33
CA HIS A 197 2.90 -3.70 43.83
C HIS A 197 1.54 -3.32 44.44
N GLN A 198 1.46 -2.25 45.23
CA GLN A 198 0.17 -1.80 45.76
C GLN A 198 -0.74 -1.27 44.65
N LEU A 199 -0.20 -0.52 43.69
CA LEU A 199 -0.98 -0.03 42.56
C LEU A 199 -1.57 -1.19 41.74
N ASP A 200 -0.82 -2.29 41.58
CA ASP A 200 -1.32 -3.51 40.96
C ASP A 200 -2.48 -4.13 41.75
N LEU A 201 -2.37 -4.26 43.07
CA LEU A 201 -3.46 -4.77 43.91
C LEU A 201 -4.73 -3.92 43.82
N TYR A 202 -4.61 -2.59 43.80
CA TYR A 202 -5.76 -1.69 43.63
C TYR A 202 -6.37 -1.81 42.23
N ASN A 203 -5.55 -1.93 41.19
CA ASN A 203 -6.01 -2.15 39.83
C ASN A 203 -6.70 -3.51 39.67
N GLU A 204 -6.18 -4.58 40.28
CA GLU A 204 -6.80 -5.90 40.30
C GLU A 204 -8.17 -5.84 40.99
N ALA A 205 -8.27 -5.20 42.16
CA ALA A 205 -9.54 -4.99 42.84
C ALA A 205 -10.54 -4.22 41.95
N ALA A 206 -10.07 -3.19 41.23
CA ALA A 206 -10.92 -2.42 40.32
C ALA A 206 -11.39 -3.25 39.11
N MET A 207 -10.49 -4.03 38.52
CA MET A 207 -10.82 -4.94 37.42
C MET A 207 -11.80 -6.02 37.84
N GLU A 208 -11.63 -6.60 39.03
CA GLU A 208 -12.51 -7.63 39.56
C GLU A 208 -13.93 -7.09 39.77
N VAL A 209 -14.08 -5.91 40.38
CA VAL A 209 -15.39 -5.28 40.61
C VAL A 209 -16.05 -4.84 39.30
N LEU A 210 -15.30 -4.21 38.40
CA LEU A 210 -15.85 -3.60 37.18
C LEU A 210 -15.97 -4.58 36.00
N ARG A 211 -15.26 -5.72 35.99
CA ARG A 211 -15.45 -6.80 34.98
C ARG A 211 -16.26 -7.97 35.50
N GLY A 212 -16.17 -8.27 36.80
CA GLY A 212 -16.69 -9.51 37.40
C GLY A 212 -18.20 -9.73 37.27
N SER A 213 -18.97 -8.70 36.93
CA SER A 213 -20.42 -8.84 36.72
C SER A 213 -20.80 -9.39 35.35
N GLY A 214 -19.87 -9.51 34.39
CA GLY A 214 -20.14 -9.95 33.00
C GLY A 214 -21.14 -9.08 32.22
N ARG A 215 -21.69 -8.04 32.86
CA ARG A 215 -22.73 -7.13 32.40
C ARG A 215 -22.34 -5.65 32.52
N SER A 216 -21.21 -5.37 33.17
CA SER A 216 -20.74 -4.00 33.34
C SER A 216 -20.43 -3.36 32.00
N ARG A 217 -20.94 -2.14 31.80
CA ARG A 217 -20.74 -1.35 30.56
C ARG A 217 -19.59 -0.36 30.71
N VAL A 218 -18.95 -0.34 31.88
CA VAL A 218 -17.80 0.52 32.17
C VAL A 218 -16.57 -0.01 31.42
N LYS A 219 -15.93 0.88 30.64
CA LYS A 219 -14.75 0.54 29.85
C LYS A 219 -13.48 0.81 30.64
N LEU A 220 -12.57 -0.17 30.71
CA LEU A 220 -11.28 0.01 31.38
C LEU A 220 -10.23 0.55 30.40
N LEU A 221 -9.58 1.67 30.74
CA LEU A 221 -8.45 2.22 29.98
C LEU A 221 -7.14 1.66 30.53
N ALA A 222 -6.78 0.45 30.11
CA ALA A 222 -5.55 -0.22 30.53
C ALA A 222 -4.33 0.10 29.64
N ALA A 223 -4.57 0.46 28.37
CA ALA A 223 -3.52 0.81 27.42
C ALA A 223 -2.68 2.02 27.87
N ALA A 224 -3.29 2.98 28.58
CA ALA A 224 -2.57 4.12 29.16
C ALA A 224 -1.55 3.69 30.22
N ARG A 225 -1.96 2.81 31.16
CA ARG A 225 -1.07 2.21 32.16
C ARG A 225 0.07 1.45 31.50
N GLN A 226 -0.22 0.68 30.44
CA GLN A 226 0.82 -0.09 29.76
C GLN A 226 1.85 0.82 29.07
N ALA A 227 1.40 1.91 28.43
CA ALA A 227 2.29 2.91 27.87
C ALA A 227 3.15 3.59 28.96
N ALA A 228 2.58 3.79 30.15
CA ALA A 228 3.31 4.35 31.29
C ALA A 228 4.37 3.41 31.87
N LEU A 229 4.14 2.09 31.90
CA LEU A 229 5.14 1.12 32.37
C LEU A 229 6.48 1.22 31.62
N GLU A 230 6.44 1.51 30.32
CA GLU A 230 7.65 1.62 29.49
C GLU A 230 8.36 2.98 29.63
N THR A 231 7.69 4.01 30.14
CA THR A 231 8.17 5.41 30.07
C THR A 231 8.29 6.11 31.42
N ILE A 232 7.82 5.49 32.50
CA ILE A 232 7.81 6.07 33.85
C ILE A 232 9.21 6.44 34.37
N VAL A 233 10.25 5.78 33.87
CA VAL A 233 11.66 6.09 34.21
C VAL A 233 12.02 7.53 33.86
N ASN A 234 11.35 8.13 32.87
CA ASN A 234 11.59 9.51 32.42
C ASN A 234 10.71 10.54 33.16
N SER A 235 10.08 10.16 34.28
CA SER A 235 9.25 11.06 35.10
C SER A 235 10.10 12.02 35.93
N ASP A 236 9.72 13.30 35.99
CA ASP A 236 10.46 14.33 36.73
C ASP A 236 10.32 14.20 38.26
N ASP A 237 9.15 13.76 38.76
CA ASP A 237 8.84 13.66 40.20
C ASP A 237 8.49 12.23 40.66
N GLY A 238 8.72 11.26 39.77
CA GLY A 238 8.40 9.85 39.95
C GLY A 238 6.91 9.49 39.97
N LEU A 239 6.00 10.47 39.88
CA LEU A 239 4.56 10.26 39.92
C LEU A 239 3.88 10.66 38.61
N HIS A 240 4.26 11.80 38.04
CA HIS A 240 3.61 12.38 36.87
C HIS A 240 4.24 11.86 35.59
N LEU A 241 3.40 11.53 34.61
CA LEU A 241 3.84 10.93 33.37
C LEU A 241 4.44 11.96 32.40
N PRO A 242 5.46 11.57 31.62
CA PRO A 242 5.96 12.37 30.51
C PRO A 242 4.85 12.75 29.53
N GLU A 243 5.01 13.89 28.84
CA GLU A 243 3.99 14.38 27.89
C GLU A 243 3.69 13.38 26.77
N SER A 244 4.71 12.69 26.24
CA SER A 244 4.56 11.67 25.20
C SER A 244 3.55 10.59 25.61
N THR A 245 3.66 10.07 26.84
CA THR A 245 2.78 9.05 27.40
C THR A 245 1.38 9.56 27.68
N ARG A 246 1.25 10.78 28.24
CA ARG A 246 -0.06 11.42 28.46
C ARG A 246 -0.84 11.59 27.17
N ASN A 247 -0.13 11.96 26.10
CA ASN A 247 -0.71 12.10 24.76
C ASN A 247 -1.20 10.75 24.22
N VAL A 248 -0.58 9.62 24.56
CA VAL A 248 -1.08 8.28 24.21
C VAL A 248 -2.46 8.03 24.82
N GLY A 249 -2.62 8.24 26.14
CA GLY A 249 -3.90 8.06 26.82
C GLY A 249 -5.01 8.93 26.21
N ALA A 250 -4.69 10.20 25.92
CA ALA A 250 -5.63 11.13 25.30
C ALA A 250 -6.03 10.69 23.86
N MET A 251 -5.08 10.19 23.08
CA MET A 251 -5.33 9.69 21.71
C MET A 251 -6.14 8.39 21.71
N VAL A 252 -5.91 7.50 22.66
CA VAL A 252 -6.70 6.27 22.85
C VAL A 252 -8.16 6.63 23.14
N LEU A 253 -8.40 7.57 24.07
CA LEU A 253 -9.75 8.07 24.36
C LEU A 253 -10.41 8.70 23.13
N MET A 254 -9.68 9.55 22.41
CA MET A 254 -10.18 10.22 21.20
C MET A 254 -10.59 9.20 20.13
N ASN A 255 -9.75 8.19 19.89
CA ASN A 255 -10.06 7.13 18.93
C ASN A 255 -11.29 6.31 19.34
N SER A 256 -11.44 6.00 20.63
CA SER A 256 -12.62 5.29 21.14
C SER A 256 -13.92 6.09 20.95
N LEU A 257 -13.88 7.40 21.17
CA LEU A 257 -15.04 8.30 21.11
C LEU A 257 -15.42 8.72 19.69
N CYS A 258 -14.43 8.93 18.82
CA CYS A 258 -14.59 9.65 17.55
C CYS A 258 -14.50 8.76 16.30
N ASN A 259 -13.82 7.61 16.34
CA ASN A 259 -13.69 6.76 15.15
C ASN A 259 -15.05 6.23 14.67
N LYS A 260 -15.99 6.00 15.60
CA LYS A 260 -17.37 5.60 15.29
C LYS A 260 -18.14 6.67 14.50
N VAL A 261 -17.81 7.94 14.72
CA VAL A 261 -18.51 9.11 14.15
C VAL A 261 -17.87 9.53 12.83
N LEU A 262 -16.55 9.78 12.86
CA LEU A 262 -15.82 10.34 11.73
C LEU A 262 -15.33 9.29 10.72
N ARG A 263 -15.17 8.03 11.16
CA ARG A 263 -14.69 6.90 10.34
C ARG A 263 -13.43 7.27 9.51
N PRO A 264 -12.34 7.67 10.17
CA PRO A 264 -11.11 8.08 9.50
C PRO A 264 -10.50 6.93 8.68
N ILE A 265 -9.96 7.25 7.51
CA ILE A 265 -9.42 6.27 6.56
C ILE A 265 -8.14 5.58 7.09
N ASP A 266 -7.32 6.30 7.84
CA ASP A 266 -6.03 5.88 8.39
C ASP A 266 -6.14 5.21 9.78
N GLY A 267 -7.33 5.22 10.39
CA GLY A 267 -7.64 4.49 11.62
C GLY A 267 -8.41 3.20 11.34
N SER A 268 -8.26 2.19 12.19
CA SER A 268 -9.07 0.95 12.14
C SER A 268 -9.65 0.55 13.49
N CYS A 269 -9.18 1.12 14.61
CA CYS A 269 -9.76 0.84 15.92
C CYS A 269 -11.16 1.45 16.08
N CYS A 270 -12.07 0.76 16.77
CA CYS A 270 -13.42 1.24 17.11
C CYS A 270 -14.26 1.70 15.89
N GLN A 271 -14.07 1.07 14.73
CA GLN A 271 -14.87 1.38 13.54
C GLN A 271 -15.91 0.30 13.28
N ALA A 272 -17.10 0.73 12.87
CA ALA A 272 -18.15 -0.19 12.43
C ALA A 272 -17.92 -0.56 10.96
N MET A 273 -18.04 -1.85 10.63
CA MET A 273 -17.94 -2.33 9.26
C MET A 273 -19.09 -1.74 8.40
N PRO A 274 -18.78 -1.06 7.29
CA PRO A 274 -19.82 -0.57 6.39
C PRO A 274 -20.53 -1.75 5.69
N PRO A 275 -21.85 -1.68 5.47
CA PRO A 275 -22.57 -2.70 4.71
C PRO A 275 -22.09 -2.72 3.24
N PRO A 276 -22.12 -3.89 2.57
CA PRO A 276 -21.63 -3.99 1.20
C PRO A 276 -22.51 -3.23 0.21
N ASN A 277 -21.86 -2.49 -0.69
CA ASN A 277 -22.51 -1.67 -1.72
C ASN A 277 -23.15 -2.53 -2.83
N LEU A 278 -24.03 -1.93 -3.63
CA LEU A 278 -24.69 -2.61 -4.76
C LEU A 278 -23.66 -3.23 -5.73
N PHE A 279 -22.60 -2.50 -6.07
CA PHE A 279 -21.53 -2.99 -6.95
C PHE A 279 -20.77 -4.19 -6.36
N GLN A 280 -20.57 -4.22 -5.05
CA GLN A 280 -19.93 -5.34 -4.35
C GLN A 280 -20.85 -6.58 -4.32
N LYS A 281 -22.16 -6.38 -4.13
CA LYS A 281 -23.15 -7.47 -4.22
C LYS A 281 -23.21 -8.05 -5.64
N LEU A 282 -23.23 -7.19 -6.65
CA LEU A 282 -23.25 -7.60 -8.06
C LEU A 282 -21.96 -8.36 -8.45
N SER A 283 -20.79 -7.89 -8.02
CA SER A 283 -19.52 -8.58 -8.30
C SER A 283 -19.45 -9.93 -7.60
N ALA A 284 -19.93 -10.04 -6.35
CA ALA A 284 -20.06 -11.32 -5.66
C ALA A 284 -20.99 -12.28 -6.41
N CYS A 285 -22.15 -11.81 -6.89
CA CYS A 285 -23.06 -12.61 -7.71
C CYS A 285 -22.40 -13.09 -9.01
N LEU A 286 -21.61 -12.24 -9.67
CA LEU A 286 -20.90 -12.57 -10.91
C LEU A 286 -19.86 -13.68 -10.69
N PHE A 287 -19.04 -13.57 -9.64
CA PHE A 287 -18.03 -14.58 -9.33
C PHE A 287 -18.65 -15.90 -8.87
N LEU A 288 -19.71 -15.85 -8.05
CA LEU A 288 -20.46 -17.04 -7.63
C LEU A 288 -21.14 -17.71 -8.83
N GLY A 289 -21.79 -16.94 -9.71
CA GLY A 289 -22.39 -17.45 -10.94
C GLY A 289 -21.37 -18.14 -11.83
N ALA A 290 -20.18 -17.53 -12.01
CA ALA A 290 -19.09 -18.15 -12.78
C ALA A 290 -18.59 -19.47 -12.15
N ALA A 291 -18.51 -19.53 -10.82
CA ALA A 291 -18.14 -20.75 -10.09
C ALA A 291 -19.19 -21.86 -10.26
N VAL A 292 -20.49 -21.52 -10.19
CA VAL A 292 -21.58 -22.47 -10.44
C VAL A 292 -21.55 -23.00 -11.87
N VAL A 293 -21.40 -22.12 -12.87
CA VAL A 293 -21.28 -22.54 -14.28
C VAL A 293 -20.07 -23.45 -14.48
N TYR A 294 -18.93 -23.13 -13.87
CA TYR A 294 -17.76 -24.00 -13.92
C TYR A 294 -18.04 -25.38 -13.31
N ALA A 295 -18.68 -25.44 -12.14
CA ALA A 295 -19.05 -26.69 -11.49
C ALA A 295 -20.02 -27.51 -12.36
N VAL A 296 -21.03 -26.88 -12.94
CA VAL A 296 -21.98 -27.52 -13.87
C VAL A 296 -21.25 -28.06 -15.10
N LEU A 297 -20.39 -27.28 -15.75
CA LEU A 297 -19.59 -27.74 -16.90
C LEU A 297 -18.61 -28.86 -16.53
N HIS A 298 -18.15 -28.89 -15.28
CA HIS A 298 -17.30 -29.95 -14.74
C HIS A 298 -18.09 -31.25 -14.55
N VAL A 299 -19.27 -31.18 -13.92
CA VAL A 299 -20.18 -32.30 -13.65
C VAL A 299 -20.78 -32.87 -14.93
N LEU A 300 -21.19 -32.02 -15.88
CA LEU A 300 -21.75 -32.42 -17.19
C LEU A 300 -20.74 -33.11 -18.12
N GLY A 301 -19.52 -33.41 -17.64
CA GLY A 301 -18.63 -34.32 -18.34
C GLY A 301 -18.20 -33.87 -19.73
N TYR A 302 -18.19 -32.55 -20.01
CA TYR A 302 -17.65 -31.97 -21.25
C TYR A 302 -16.12 -32.17 -21.31
N ASN A 303 -15.69 -33.43 -21.34
CA ASN A 303 -14.33 -33.95 -21.11
C ASN A 303 -13.80 -34.70 -22.34
N ARG A 304 -14.34 -34.43 -23.52
CA ARG A 304 -13.73 -34.90 -24.76
C ARG A 304 -13.08 -33.73 -25.47
N HIS A 305 -11.87 -33.40 -25.05
CA HIS A 305 -10.73 -33.15 -25.93
C HIS A 305 -9.46 -33.17 -25.06
N ARG A 306 -8.50 -34.01 -25.45
CA ARG A 306 -7.21 -34.25 -24.78
C ARG A 306 -6.61 -32.93 -24.29
N ARG A 307 -6.25 -32.87 -23.00
CA ARG A 307 -5.27 -31.89 -22.51
C ARG A 307 -4.00 -32.03 -23.35
N PRO A 308 -3.49 -30.98 -24.02
CA PRO A 308 -2.06 -30.86 -24.12
C PRO A 308 -1.53 -30.72 -22.69
N VAL A 309 -0.53 -31.51 -22.33
CA VAL A 309 0.24 -31.33 -21.10
C VAL A 309 0.61 -29.83 -21.01
N PRO A 310 0.39 -29.14 -19.88
CA PRO A 310 0.91 -27.79 -19.74
C PRO A 310 2.43 -27.91 -19.85
N THR A 311 3.04 -27.24 -20.81
CA THR A 311 4.49 -27.07 -20.81
C THR A 311 4.84 -26.36 -19.52
N ASP A 312 5.46 -27.09 -18.60
CA ASP A 312 6.11 -26.53 -17.42
C ASP A 312 7.06 -25.43 -17.92
N VAL A 313 6.81 -24.20 -17.51
CA VAL A 313 7.67 -23.03 -17.75
C VAL A 313 8.91 -23.12 -16.84
N GLU A 314 9.51 -24.31 -16.79
CA GLU A 314 10.74 -24.60 -16.06
C GLU A 314 11.96 -24.72 -16.98
N SER A 315 11.82 -24.49 -18.29
CA SER A 315 12.98 -24.37 -19.16
C SER A 315 13.42 -22.91 -19.29
N LEU A 316 14.61 -22.67 -18.76
CA LEU A 316 15.44 -21.48 -18.88
C LEU A 316 15.90 -21.14 -20.32
N GLU A 317 15.15 -21.56 -21.33
CA GLU A 317 15.42 -21.23 -22.73
C GLU A 317 14.13 -20.83 -23.46
N GLU A 318 13.96 -19.53 -23.71
CA GLU A 318 13.06 -19.04 -24.77
C GLU A 318 13.38 -19.75 -26.10
N LYS A 319 12.40 -20.45 -26.67
CA LYS A 319 12.31 -20.67 -28.11
C LYS A 319 11.11 -19.89 -28.69
N LYS A 320 11.38 -19.29 -29.84
CA LYS A 320 10.59 -18.45 -30.76
C LYS A 320 9.05 -18.60 -30.71
N PRO A 321 8.28 -17.50 -30.90
CA PRO A 321 6.84 -17.57 -31.07
C PRO A 321 6.50 -17.94 -32.53
N ALA A 322 6.13 -19.19 -32.78
CA ALA A 322 5.51 -19.60 -34.04
C ALA A 322 4.62 -20.83 -33.84
N ALA A 323 3.33 -20.59 -33.57
CA ALA A 323 2.15 -21.35 -34.04
C ALA A 323 0.91 -20.82 -33.30
N ALA A 324 -0.22 -20.70 -34.00
CA ALA A 324 -1.46 -20.14 -33.48
C ALA A 324 -1.87 -20.81 -32.15
N ALA A 325 -2.11 -19.99 -31.11
CA ALA A 325 -2.71 -20.46 -29.86
C ALA A 325 -4.04 -21.17 -30.19
N ALA A 326 -4.14 -22.45 -29.83
CA ALA A 326 -5.36 -23.21 -29.97
C ALA A 326 -6.50 -22.51 -29.19
N PRO A 327 -7.74 -22.52 -29.69
CA PRO A 327 -8.86 -21.90 -28.99
C PRO A 327 -9.02 -22.52 -27.61
N LEU A 328 -9.01 -21.69 -26.56
CA LEU A 328 -9.27 -22.15 -25.20
C LEU A 328 -10.66 -22.80 -25.14
N GLY A 329 -10.73 -23.99 -24.52
CA GLY A 329 -12.01 -24.67 -24.33
C GLY A 329 -12.98 -23.85 -23.47
N PRO A 330 -14.30 -24.08 -23.59
CA PRO A 330 -15.33 -23.28 -22.93
C PRO A 330 -15.23 -23.24 -21.40
N LYS A 331 -14.53 -24.20 -20.77
CA LYS A 331 -14.30 -24.26 -19.32
C LYS A 331 -13.25 -23.28 -18.81
N ALA A 332 -12.26 -22.94 -19.63
CA ALA A 332 -11.11 -22.15 -19.20
C ALA A 332 -11.45 -20.73 -18.70
N PRO A 333 -12.31 -19.93 -19.38
CA PRO A 333 -12.65 -18.60 -18.89
C PRO A 333 -13.42 -18.63 -17.55
N PHE A 334 -14.33 -19.58 -17.36
CA PHE A 334 -15.06 -19.73 -16.09
C PHE A 334 -14.14 -20.20 -14.96
N GLN A 335 -13.17 -21.07 -15.26
CA GLN A 335 -12.15 -21.45 -14.29
C GLN A 335 -11.29 -20.24 -13.88
N ALA A 336 -10.87 -19.42 -14.84
CA ALA A 336 -10.10 -18.21 -14.58
C ALA A 336 -10.89 -17.20 -13.73
N LEU A 337 -12.18 -17.00 -14.04
CA LEU A 337 -13.08 -16.15 -13.24
C LEU A 337 -13.31 -16.70 -11.83
N CYS A 338 -13.46 -18.02 -11.67
CA CYS A 338 -13.61 -18.63 -10.35
C CYS A 338 -12.36 -18.42 -9.49
N ARG A 339 -11.16 -18.63 -10.06
CA ARG A 339 -9.89 -18.36 -9.35
C ARG A 339 -9.74 -16.88 -9.01
N MET A 340 -10.11 -16.00 -9.93
CA MET A 340 -10.15 -14.55 -9.68
C MET A 340 -11.08 -14.22 -8.52
N GLY A 341 -12.28 -14.82 -8.47
CA GLY A 341 -13.24 -14.62 -7.38
C GLY A 341 -12.68 -15.00 -6.01
N ILE A 342 -11.93 -16.10 -5.90
CA ILE A 342 -11.27 -16.52 -4.65
C ILE A 342 -10.21 -15.48 -4.22
N ILE A 343 -9.41 -14.98 -5.17
CA ILE A 343 -8.39 -13.96 -4.88
C ILE A 343 -9.03 -12.63 -4.47
N MET A 344 -10.10 -12.22 -5.16
CA MET A 344 -10.85 -11.01 -4.83
C MET A 344 -11.51 -11.11 -3.45
N LEU A 345 -12.06 -12.27 -3.11
CA LEU A 345 -12.59 -12.54 -1.77
C LEU A 345 -11.47 -12.44 -0.72
N TYR A 346 -10.31 -13.03 -0.97
CA TYR A 346 -9.16 -12.91 -0.07
C TYR A 346 -8.77 -11.44 0.15
N PHE A 347 -8.66 -10.63 -0.90
CA PHE A 347 -8.34 -9.21 -0.74
C PHE A 347 -9.42 -8.46 0.04
N TYR A 348 -10.69 -8.77 -0.20
CA TYR A 348 -11.80 -8.17 0.53
C TYR A 348 -11.72 -8.50 2.02
N LEU A 349 -11.37 -9.76 2.36
CA LEU A 349 -11.19 -10.20 3.74
C LEU A 349 -9.97 -9.56 4.43
N CYS A 350 -8.92 -9.24 3.68
CA CYS A 350 -7.72 -8.57 4.20
C CYS A 350 -7.93 -7.09 4.51
N ASP A 351 -8.64 -6.37 3.65
CA ASP A 351 -8.71 -4.91 3.73
C ASP A 351 -10.05 -4.42 4.31
N ARG A 352 -11.16 -4.97 3.80
CA ARG A 352 -12.53 -4.52 4.11
C ARG A 352 -13.21 -5.28 5.23
N ALA A 353 -12.95 -6.57 5.36
CA ALA A 353 -13.34 -7.30 6.54
C ALA A 353 -12.27 -7.09 7.62
N ASP A 354 -12.65 -6.79 8.85
CA ASP A 354 -11.67 -6.62 9.94
C ASP A 354 -11.17 -7.96 10.48
N VAL A 355 -11.04 -8.99 9.62
CA VAL A 355 -10.65 -10.35 10.00
C VAL A 355 -9.20 -10.41 10.45
N PHE A 356 -8.32 -9.72 9.72
CA PHE A 356 -6.89 -9.68 10.02
C PHE A 356 -6.52 -8.39 10.75
N MET A 357 -5.46 -8.47 11.55
CA MET A 357 -4.95 -7.37 12.35
C MET A 357 -4.21 -6.34 11.50
N LYS A 358 -4.23 -5.07 11.94
CA LYS A 358 -3.60 -3.95 11.22
C LYS A 358 -2.65 -3.20 12.16
N GLU A 359 -1.43 -2.91 11.69
CA GLU A 359 -0.41 -2.13 12.42
C GLU A 359 0.01 -0.88 11.66
N GLN A 360 0.40 0.17 12.40
CA GLN A 360 0.92 1.41 11.82
C GLN A 360 2.28 1.20 11.17
N LYS A 361 2.55 1.95 10.10
CA LYS A 361 3.88 1.99 9.49
C LYS A 361 4.86 2.76 10.36
N PHE A 362 6.01 2.16 10.61
CA PHE A 362 7.11 2.80 11.33
C PHE A 362 8.42 2.60 10.56
N TYR A 363 9.05 3.71 10.19
CA TYR A 363 10.29 3.70 9.42
C TYR A 363 11.50 3.58 10.32
N THR A 364 12.38 2.63 10.01
CA THR A 364 13.75 2.57 10.54
C THR A 364 14.73 2.30 9.40
N HIS A 365 15.97 2.76 9.53
CA HIS A 365 17.00 2.50 8.52
C HIS A 365 17.21 1.00 8.31
N SER A 366 17.22 0.21 9.40
CA SER A 366 17.41 -1.24 9.35
C SER A 366 16.28 -1.95 8.57
N THR A 367 15.03 -1.57 8.80
CA THR A 367 13.87 -2.20 8.11
C THR A 367 13.85 -1.93 6.61
N PHE A 368 14.51 -0.87 6.14
CA PHE A 368 14.64 -0.57 4.71
C PHE A 368 15.90 -1.19 4.08
N PHE A 369 17.08 -0.99 4.67
CA PHE A 369 18.35 -1.41 4.05
C PHE A 369 18.64 -2.90 4.17
N ILE A 370 18.19 -3.58 5.24
CA ILE A 370 18.42 -5.03 5.39
C ILE A 370 17.73 -5.83 4.27
N PRO A 371 16.42 -5.65 4.00
CA PRO A 371 15.77 -6.31 2.86
C PRO A 371 16.41 -5.95 1.51
N LEU A 372 16.88 -4.71 1.34
CA LEU A 372 17.56 -4.26 0.13
C LEU A 372 18.85 -5.06 -0.13
N ILE A 373 19.65 -5.31 0.90
CA ILE A 373 20.87 -6.12 0.81
C ILE A 373 20.50 -7.57 0.46
N TYR A 374 19.48 -8.15 1.08
CA TYR A 374 19.05 -9.52 0.76
C TYR A 374 18.64 -9.68 -0.70
N ILE A 375 17.84 -8.76 -1.25
CA ILE A 375 17.43 -8.86 -2.66
C ILE A 375 18.60 -8.64 -3.62
N LEU A 376 19.57 -7.78 -3.26
CA LEU A 376 20.78 -7.56 -4.05
C LEU A 376 21.63 -8.83 -4.11
N VAL A 377 21.84 -9.48 -2.96
CA VAL A 377 22.59 -10.73 -2.85
C VAL A 377 21.92 -11.83 -3.68
N LEU A 378 20.60 -12.01 -3.55
CA LEU A 378 19.86 -12.96 -4.39
C LEU A 378 20.00 -12.64 -5.89
N GLY A 379 19.89 -11.36 -6.26
CA GLY A 379 20.05 -10.92 -7.65
C GLY A 379 21.40 -11.30 -8.26
N VAL A 380 22.49 -11.17 -7.50
CA VAL A 380 23.86 -11.51 -7.93
C VAL A 380 24.06 -13.02 -8.06
N PHE A 381 23.50 -13.83 -7.16
CA PHE A 381 23.65 -15.29 -7.21
C PHE A 381 22.93 -15.94 -8.40
N TYR A 382 21.80 -15.38 -8.85
CA TYR A 382 21.01 -15.88 -9.98
C TYR A 382 21.36 -15.16 -11.29
N SER A 383 22.65 -15.09 -11.62
CA SER A 383 23.16 -14.42 -12.81
C SER A 383 23.39 -15.40 -13.96
N GLU A 384 22.92 -15.04 -15.16
CA GLU A 384 22.96 -15.88 -16.36
C GLU A 384 23.40 -15.11 -17.59
N ASN A 385 23.86 -15.83 -18.61
CA ASN A 385 24.30 -15.23 -19.87
C ASN A 385 23.11 -14.92 -20.78
N SER A 386 23.08 -13.70 -21.30
CA SER A 386 22.08 -13.24 -22.27
C SER A 386 22.28 -13.89 -23.64
N LYS A 387 21.17 -14.16 -24.32
CA LYS A 387 21.17 -14.64 -25.72
C LYS A 387 21.56 -13.56 -26.72
N GLU A 388 21.17 -12.32 -26.46
CA GLU A 388 21.42 -11.16 -27.33
C GLU A 388 22.28 -10.11 -26.61
N ALA A 389 23.33 -9.62 -27.29
CA ALA A 389 24.20 -8.55 -26.77
C ALA A 389 23.75 -7.14 -27.22
N LYS A 390 22.48 -6.96 -27.61
CA LYS A 390 21.94 -5.65 -28.00
C LYS A 390 21.73 -4.76 -26.78
N LEU A 391 21.84 -3.45 -26.96
CA LEU A 391 21.54 -2.48 -25.90
C LEU A 391 20.06 -2.59 -25.48
N LEU A 392 19.81 -2.66 -24.16
CA LEU A 392 18.47 -2.82 -23.58
C LEU A 392 17.68 -3.97 -24.19
N ASN A 393 18.27 -5.16 -24.17
CA ASN A 393 17.58 -6.37 -24.62
C ASN A 393 16.34 -6.67 -23.75
N ARG A 394 15.48 -7.59 -24.22
CA ARG A 394 14.24 -7.93 -23.51
C ARG A 394 14.50 -8.43 -22.08
N GLU A 395 15.49 -9.30 -21.92
CA GLU A 395 15.87 -9.92 -20.64
C GLU A 395 16.34 -8.87 -19.62
N GLN A 396 17.14 -7.90 -20.04
CA GLN A 396 17.64 -6.76 -19.25
C GLN A 396 16.55 -5.75 -18.93
N THR A 397 15.63 -5.47 -19.86
CA THR A 397 14.51 -4.56 -19.55
C THR A 397 13.57 -5.20 -18.53
N ASP A 398 13.36 -6.50 -18.58
CA ASP A 398 12.62 -7.24 -17.55
C ASP A 398 13.41 -7.30 -16.23
N GLU A 399 14.73 -7.55 -16.26
CA GLU A 399 15.60 -7.46 -15.07
C GLU A 399 15.49 -6.07 -14.42
N TRP A 400 15.58 -5.02 -15.23
CA TRP A 400 15.50 -3.63 -14.78
C TRP A 400 14.16 -3.34 -14.11
N LYS A 401 13.05 -3.77 -14.72
CA LYS A 401 11.73 -3.68 -14.10
C LYS A 401 11.66 -4.44 -12.77
N GLY A 402 12.18 -5.66 -12.74
CA GLY A 402 12.11 -6.51 -11.56
C GLY A 402 12.78 -5.93 -10.33
N TRP A 403 14.04 -5.51 -10.45
CA TRP A 403 14.73 -4.93 -9.29
C TRP A 403 14.11 -3.59 -8.89
N MET A 404 13.70 -2.74 -9.84
CA MET A 404 12.99 -1.50 -9.52
C MET A 404 11.70 -1.78 -8.76
N GLN A 405 10.94 -2.80 -9.19
CA GLN A 405 9.70 -3.19 -8.54
C GLN A 405 9.94 -3.63 -7.11
N LEU A 406 10.93 -4.49 -6.86
CA LEU A 406 11.26 -4.96 -5.51
C LEU A 406 11.67 -3.81 -4.59
N VAL A 407 12.48 -2.85 -5.08
CA VAL A 407 12.85 -1.65 -4.32
C VAL A 407 11.62 -0.79 -3.98
N ILE A 408 10.73 -0.57 -4.96
CA ILE A 408 9.48 0.19 -4.75
C ILE A 408 8.58 -0.51 -3.71
N LEU A 409 8.51 -1.84 -3.73
CA LEU A 409 7.73 -2.62 -2.77
C LEU A 409 8.30 -2.49 -1.34
N ILE A 410 9.63 -2.65 -1.17
CA ILE A 410 10.31 -2.46 0.13
C ILE A 410 10.09 -1.04 0.66
N TYR A 411 10.16 -0.04 -0.21
CA TYR A 411 9.91 1.36 0.12
C TYR A 411 8.50 1.59 0.70
N HIS A 412 7.46 0.97 0.13
CA HIS A 412 6.08 1.17 0.58
C HIS A 412 5.77 0.47 1.89
N ILE A 413 6.32 -0.74 2.12
CA ILE A 413 6.10 -1.49 3.37
C ILE A 413 6.86 -0.87 4.55
N SER A 414 8.10 -0.41 4.34
CA SER A 414 8.91 0.22 5.42
C SER A 414 8.49 1.66 5.74
N GLY A 415 7.65 2.29 4.91
CA GLY A 415 7.26 3.69 5.11
C GLY A 415 8.40 4.68 4.84
N ALA A 416 9.43 4.28 4.07
CA ALA A 416 10.63 5.08 3.78
C ALA A 416 10.39 6.42 3.07
N SER A 417 9.14 6.72 2.70
CA SER A 417 8.71 8.05 2.26
C SER A 417 9.01 9.18 3.26
N ALA A 418 9.17 8.86 4.55
CA ALA A 418 9.56 9.84 5.58
C ALA A 418 10.99 10.36 5.37
N PHE A 419 11.87 9.54 4.78
CA PHE A 419 13.26 9.89 4.51
C PHE A 419 13.43 10.41 3.07
N VAL A 420 13.62 11.74 2.94
CA VAL A 420 13.64 12.46 1.65
C VAL A 420 14.64 11.88 0.64
N PRO A 421 15.89 11.51 0.99
CA PRO A 421 16.85 11.00 0.01
C PRO A 421 16.39 9.70 -0.65
N VAL A 422 15.82 8.78 0.13
CA VAL A 422 15.26 7.52 -0.41
C VAL A 422 14.03 7.81 -1.28
N TYR A 423 13.15 8.71 -0.83
CA TYR A 423 12.01 9.15 -1.62
C TYR A 423 12.43 9.63 -3.02
N MET A 424 13.47 10.48 -3.12
CA MET A 424 13.94 11.00 -4.41
C MET A 424 14.49 9.92 -5.34
N HIS A 425 15.27 8.97 -4.82
CA HIS A 425 15.76 7.85 -5.62
C HIS A 425 14.62 6.96 -6.12
N VAL A 426 13.63 6.65 -5.27
CA VAL A 426 12.45 5.88 -5.67
C VAL A 426 11.63 6.63 -6.74
N ARG A 427 11.53 7.96 -6.66
CA ARG A 427 10.89 8.77 -7.70
C ARG A 427 11.60 8.65 -9.05
N VAL A 428 12.94 8.58 -9.09
CA VAL A 428 13.66 8.29 -10.33
C VAL A 428 13.33 6.90 -10.88
N LEU A 429 13.11 5.90 -10.03
CA LEU A 429 12.69 4.57 -10.48
C LEU A 429 11.30 4.60 -11.15
N VAL A 430 10.36 5.39 -10.60
CA VAL A 430 9.04 5.59 -11.23
C VAL A 430 9.18 6.30 -12.58
N ALA A 431 10.03 7.32 -12.66
CA ALA A 431 10.33 7.99 -13.93
C ALA A 431 11.00 7.03 -14.94
N ALA A 432 11.88 6.14 -14.50
CA ALA A 432 12.49 5.10 -15.33
C ALA A 432 11.45 4.12 -15.92
N TYR A 433 10.42 3.76 -15.16
CA TYR A 433 9.29 2.96 -15.65
C TYR A 433 8.54 3.65 -16.80
N LEU A 434 8.28 4.95 -16.66
CA LEU A 434 7.63 5.76 -17.71
C LEU A 434 8.55 5.95 -18.92
N PHE A 435 9.85 6.15 -18.69
CA PHE A 435 10.86 6.19 -19.75
C PHE A 435 10.89 4.88 -20.55
N GLN A 436 10.88 3.72 -19.88
CA GLN A 436 10.82 2.41 -20.53
C GLN A 436 9.52 2.22 -21.33
N THR A 437 8.40 2.77 -20.84
CA THR A 437 7.12 2.77 -21.55
C THR A 437 7.24 3.56 -22.86
N GLY A 438 7.80 4.76 -22.80
CA GLY A 438 8.12 5.58 -23.99
C GLY A 438 9.05 4.86 -24.98
N TYR A 439 10.17 4.32 -24.48
CA TYR A 439 11.16 3.61 -25.29
C TYR A 439 10.58 2.36 -25.97
N GLY A 440 9.87 1.51 -25.21
CA GLY A 440 9.37 0.23 -25.69
C GLY A 440 8.23 0.38 -26.71
N HIS A 441 7.25 1.24 -26.43
CA HIS A 441 6.13 1.45 -27.35
C HIS A 441 6.55 2.21 -28.61
N PHE A 442 7.42 3.23 -28.49
CA PHE A 442 7.96 3.92 -29.66
C PHE A 442 8.73 2.96 -30.57
N SER A 443 9.65 2.17 -30.00
CA SER A 443 10.45 1.19 -30.75
C SER A 443 9.56 0.15 -31.43
N PHE A 444 8.50 -0.31 -30.76
CA PHE A 444 7.52 -1.24 -31.33
C PHE A 444 6.81 -0.64 -32.56
N PHE A 445 6.22 0.55 -32.44
CA PHE A 445 5.48 1.18 -33.54
C PHE A 445 6.41 1.56 -34.70
N TRP A 446 7.63 2.00 -34.40
CA TRP A 446 8.63 2.35 -35.42
C TRP A 446 9.09 1.15 -36.25
N LEU A 447 9.41 0.03 -35.59
CA LEU A 447 9.97 -1.17 -36.22
C LEU A 447 8.90 -2.05 -36.86
N LYS A 448 7.78 -2.30 -36.16
CA LYS A 448 6.73 -3.22 -36.63
C LYS A 448 5.65 -2.54 -37.46
N GLY A 449 5.38 -1.26 -37.22
CA GLY A 449 4.35 -0.52 -37.96
C GLY A 449 2.92 -0.98 -37.72
N ASP A 450 2.66 -1.74 -36.64
CA ASP A 450 1.34 -2.26 -36.33
C ASP A 450 0.56 -1.26 -35.47
N PHE A 451 -0.34 -0.53 -36.11
CA PHE A 451 -1.29 0.41 -35.49
C PHE A 451 -2.70 -0.18 -35.35
N GLY A 452 -2.84 -1.51 -35.38
CA GLY A 452 -4.14 -2.18 -35.31
C GLY A 452 -4.85 -1.97 -33.97
N LEU A 453 -6.17 -1.77 -34.03
CA LEU A 453 -7.05 -1.63 -32.85
C LEU A 453 -6.92 -2.82 -31.88
N TYR A 454 -6.77 -4.04 -32.41
CA TYR A 454 -6.55 -5.25 -31.62
C TYR A 454 -5.39 -5.11 -30.62
N ARG A 455 -4.25 -4.58 -31.08
CA ARG A 455 -3.05 -4.42 -30.26
C ARG A 455 -3.26 -3.38 -29.17
N VAL A 456 -3.90 -2.27 -29.50
CA VAL A 456 -4.23 -1.19 -28.56
C VAL A 456 -5.14 -1.73 -27.45
N CYS A 457 -6.23 -2.41 -27.82
CA CYS A 457 -7.13 -3.04 -26.85
C CYS A 457 -6.42 -4.09 -26.00
N GLN A 458 -5.52 -4.90 -26.57
CA GLN A 458 -4.74 -5.88 -25.84
C GLN A 458 -3.85 -5.25 -24.76
N VAL A 459 -3.16 -4.17 -25.09
CA VAL A 459 -2.32 -3.45 -24.12
C VAL A 459 -3.18 -2.79 -23.05
N LEU A 460 -4.26 -2.10 -23.44
CA LEU A 460 -5.17 -1.44 -22.50
C LEU A 460 -5.84 -2.45 -21.55
N PHE A 461 -6.27 -3.60 -22.04
CA PHE A 461 -6.86 -4.63 -21.18
C PHE A 461 -5.84 -5.15 -20.19
N ARG A 462 -4.62 -5.50 -20.63
CA ARG A 462 -3.57 -6.02 -19.74
C ARG A 462 -3.18 -5.03 -18.64
N LEU A 463 -3.14 -3.74 -18.95
CA LEU A 463 -2.80 -2.70 -17.97
C LEU A 463 -3.93 -2.48 -16.95
N ASN A 464 -5.18 -2.42 -17.41
CA ASN A 464 -6.28 -1.90 -16.60
C ASN A 464 -7.18 -2.96 -15.98
N PHE A 465 -7.16 -4.21 -16.48
CA PHE A 465 -8.11 -5.25 -16.08
C PHE A 465 -8.15 -5.48 -14.56
N LEU A 466 -6.99 -5.72 -13.94
CA LEU A 466 -6.92 -5.96 -12.49
C LEU A 466 -7.44 -4.76 -11.69
N VAL A 467 -7.03 -3.55 -12.07
CA VAL A 467 -7.44 -2.33 -11.36
C VAL A 467 -8.94 -2.09 -11.47
N VAL A 468 -9.53 -2.28 -12.65
CA VAL A 468 -10.99 -2.13 -12.84
C VAL A 468 -11.76 -3.11 -11.97
N VAL A 469 -11.33 -4.37 -11.90
CA VAL A 469 -11.95 -5.38 -11.03
C VAL A 469 -11.81 -4.96 -9.55
N LEU A 470 -10.65 -4.48 -9.14
CA LEU A 470 -10.43 -4.00 -7.77
C LEU A 470 -11.27 -2.78 -7.42
N CYS A 471 -11.41 -1.81 -8.31
CA CYS A 471 -12.28 -0.64 -8.08
C CYS A 471 -13.73 -1.06 -7.76
N ILE A 472 -14.24 -2.08 -8.46
CA ILE A 472 -15.60 -2.61 -8.26
C ILE A 472 -15.71 -3.38 -6.94
N VAL A 473 -14.73 -4.23 -6.62
CA VAL A 473 -14.75 -5.08 -5.41
C VAL A 473 -14.46 -4.26 -4.14
N MET A 474 -13.52 -3.32 -4.22
CA MET A 474 -13.04 -2.53 -3.07
C MET A 474 -13.79 -1.23 -2.86
N ASP A 475 -14.63 -0.80 -3.81
CA ASP A 475 -15.31 0.49 -3.78
C ASP A 475 -14.31 1.65 -3.64
N ARG A 476 -13.27 1.65 -4.49
CA ARG A 476 -12.25 2.70 -4.54
C ARG A 476 -12.16 3.32 -5.93
N PRO A 477 -11.98 4.64 -6.03
CA PRO A 477 -11.86 5.33 -7.30
C PRO A 477 -10.62 4.87 -8.06
N TYR A 478 -10.66 4.92 -9.39
CA TYR A 478 -9.60 4.45 -10.27
C TYR A 478 -8.25 5.14 -10.00
N GLN A 479 -8.28 6.43 -9.64
CA GLN A 479 -7.13 7.23 -9.28
C GLN A 479 -6.38 6.74 -8.03
N PHE A 480 -7.01 5.94 -7.17
CA PHE A 480 -6.34 5.32 -6.00
C PHE A 480 -5.12 4.50 -6.43
N TYR A 481 -5.21 3.82 -7.58
CA TYR A 481 -4.12 3.05 -8.17
C TYR A 481 -3.31 3.86 -9.19
N TYR A 482 -3.01 5.13 -8.87
CA TYR A 482 -2.54 6.20 -9.77
C TYR A 482 -1.50 5.81 -10.84
N PHE A 483 -0.62 4.84 -10.57
CA PHE A 483 0.41 4.39 -11.51
C PHE A 483 -0.20 3.81 -12.79
N VAL A 484 -1.28 3.04 -12.69
CA VAL A 484 -1.95 2.41 -13.83
C VAL A 484 -2.68 3.43 -14.73
N PRO A 485 -3.52 4.33 -14.19
CA PRO A 485 -4.04 5.47 -14.95
C PRO A 485 -2.93 6.27 -15.65
N LEU A 486 -1.80 6.50 -14.96
CA LEU A 486 -0.67 7.26 -15.51
C LEU A 486 -0.01 6.56 -16.70
N VAL A 487 0.32 5.27 -16.59
CA VAL A 487 0.91 4.50 -17.70
C VAL A 487 -0.08 4.37 -18.86
N THR A 488 -1.36 4.13 -18.58
CA THR A 488 -2.42 4.07 -19.60
C THR A 488 -2.57 5.40 -20.34
N PHE A 489 -2.59 6.53 -19.62
CA PHE A 489 -2.63 7.87 -20.22
C PHE A 489 -1.45 8.07 -21.19
N TRP A 490 -0.22 7.80 -20.73
CA TRP A 490 0.97 7.96 -21.56
C TRP A 490 1.01 7.01 -22.75
N PHE A 491 0.53 5.77 -22.61
CA PHE A 491 0.40 4.84 -23.73
C PHE A 491 -0.53 5.40 -24.83
N VAL A 492 -1.68 5.97 -24.44
CA VAL A 492 -2.61 6.60 -25.39
C VAL A 492 -1.96 7.79 -26.09
N ILE A 493 -1.22 8.64 -25.37
CA ILE A 493 -0.47 9.77 -25.96
C ILE A 493 0.59 9.28 -26.96
N ILE A 494 1.41 8.28 -26.59
CA ILE A 494 2.43 7.71 -27.48
C ILE A 494 1.77 7.16 -28.76
N TYR A 495 0.68 6.38 -28.60
CA TYR A 495 -0.07 5.83 -29.72
C TYR A 495 -0.61 6.95 -30.61
N ALA A 496 -1.25 7.98 -30.04
CA ALA A 496 -1.76 9.12 -30.79
C ALA A 496 -0.64 9.83 -31.56
N THR A 497 0.48 10.18 -30.93
CA THR A 497 1.62 10.85 -31.59
C THR A 497 2.16 10.05 -32.78
N MET A 498 2.27 8.73 -32.63
CA MET A 498 2.81 7.86 -33.68
C MET A 498 1.78 7.60 -34.79
N ALA A 499 0.51 7.41 -34.45
CA ALA A 499 -0.58 7.12 -35.37
C ALA A 499 -1.05 8.34 -36.17
N MET A 500 -0.90 9.56 -35.62
CA MET A 500 -1.21 10.83 -36.30
C MET A 500 -0.53 10.89 -37.67
N TRP A 501 -1.25 11.36 -38.68
CA TRP A 501 -0.69 11.52 -40.02
C TRP A 501 0.44 12.57 -40.03
N PRO A 502 1.55 12.34 -40.74
CA PRO A 502 1.92 11.14 -41.50
C PRO A 502 2.44 10.01 -40.59
N GLN A 503 2.08 8.76 -40.90
CA GLN A 503 2.65 7.59 -40.23
C GLN A 503 4.08 7.35 -40.70
N ILE A 504 5.05 7.60 -39.83
CA ILE A 504 6.48 7.50 -40.14
C ILE A 504 6.99 6.17 -39.61
N LEU A 505 7.27 5.24 -40.52
CA LEU A 505 7.84 3.92 -40.22
C LEU A 505 9.30 3.87 -40.67
N GLN A 506 10.08 2.97 -40.07
CA GLN A 506 11.49 2.75 -40.45
C GLN A 506 11.69 2.56 -41.97
N LYS A 507 10.79 1.83 -42.65
CA LYS A 507 10.85 1.60 -44.11
C LYS A 507 10.79 2.91 -44.91
N ARG A 508 9.90 3.82 -44.53
CA ARG A 508 9.70 5.13 -45.19
C ARG A 508 10.86 6.09 -44.87
N THR A 509 11.42 5.99 -43.68
CA THR A 509 12.58 6.82 -43.28
C THR A 509 13.88 6.39 -43.98
N ASN A 510 13.96 5.14 -44.43
CA ASN A 510 15.10 4.68 -45.22
C ASN A 510 15.13 5.27 -46.64
N SER A 511 13.99 5.64 -47.22
CA SER A 511 13.93 6.17 -48.58
C SER A 511 14.26 7.67 -48.67
N SER A 512 14.00 8.46 -47.62
CA SER A 512 14.41 9.87 -47.60
C SER A 512 14.67 10.39 -46.19
N GLY A 513 15.75 11.18 -46.05
CA GLY A 513 16.16 11.78 -44.78
C GLY A 513 15.15 12.78 -44.19
N ILE A 514 14.26 13.33 -45.01
CA ILE A 514 13.20 14.27 -44.61
C ILE A 514 12.28 13.65 -43.54
N TRP A 515 12.05 12.34 -43.59
CA TRP A 515 11.22 11.66 -42.60
C TRP A 515 11.86 11.60 -41.20
N HIS A 516 13.19 11.69 -41.07
CA HIS A 516 13.84 11.86 -39.77
C HIS A 516 13.49 13.23 -39.16
N LEU A 517 13.43 14.28 -39.97
CA LEU A 517 12.98 15.61 -39.53
C LEU A 517 11.49 15.61 -39.15
N GLY A 518 10.66 14.84 -39.87
CA GLY A 518 9.25 14.66 -39.53
C GLY A 518 9.02 14.04 -38.15
N VAL A 519 9.86 13.08 -37.73
CA VAL A 519 9.79 12.52 -36.36
C VAL A 519 10.23 13.54 -35.33
N LEU A 520 11.30 14.27 -35.60
CA LEU A 520 11.79 15.32 -34.70
C LEU A 520 10.71 16.41 -34.51
N ALA A 521 10.01 16.79 -35.58
CA ALA A 521 8.89 17.72 -35.52
C ALA A 521 7.73 17.16 -34.67
N LYS A 522 7.39 15.87 -34.79
CA LYS A 522 6.38 15.23 -33.93
C LYS A 522 6.79 15.22 -32.45
N LEU A 523 8.04 14.92 -32.15
CA LEU A 523 8.56 14.96 -30.77
C LEU A 523 8.55 16.39 -30.22
N LEU A 524 8.96 17.38 -31.01
CA LEU A 524 8.89 18.79 -30.62
C LEU A 524 7.45 19.24 -30.39
N GLY A 525 6.51 18.84 -31.25
CA GLY A 525 5.08 19.10 -31.06
C GLY A 525 4.53 18.48 -29.77
N LEU A 526 4.93 17.25 -29.46
CA LEU A 526 4.59 16.59 -28.18
C LEU A 526 5.20 17.33 -26.98
N LEU A 527 6.45 17.80 -27.08
CA LEU A 527 7.09 18.58 -26.03
C LEU A 527 6.35 19.89 -25.77
N LEU A 528 6.00 20.62 -26.83
CA LEU A 528 5.23 21.86 -26.74
C LEU A 528 3.86 21.60 -26.12
N PHE A 529 3.17 20.52 -26.51
CA PHE A 529 1.91 20.11 -25.91
C PHE A 529 2.03 19.85 -24.40
N ILE A 530 3.06 19.12 -23.97
CA ILE A 530 3.34 18.88 -22.54
C ILE A 530 3.62 20.19 -21.80
N CYS A 531 4.42 21.09 -22.40
CA CYS A 531 4.72 22.40 -21.81
C CYS A 531 3.46 23.26 -21.66
N VAL A 532 2.58 23.31 -22.66
CA VAL A 532 1.30 24.04 -22.59
C VAL A 532 0.43 23.51 -21.44
N LEU A 533 0.29 22.19 -21.32
CA LEU A 533 -0.43 21.58 -20.19
C LEU A 533 0.24 21.85 -18.83
N ALA A 534 1.54 22.05 -18.81
CA ALA A 534 2.33 22.29 -17.61
C ALA A 534 2.28 23.75 -17.10
N VAL A 535 1.93 24.71 -17.96
CA VAL A 535 1.95 26.16 -17.63
C VAL A 535 0.86 26.52 -16.61
N SER A 536 -0.36 25.98 -16.78
CA SER A 536 -1.50 26.35 -15.93
C SER A 536 -2.20 25.12 -15.38
N GLN A 537 -2.33 25.07 -14.05
CA GLN A 537 -3.15 24.08 -13.35
C GLN A 537 -4.61 24.17 -13.80
N SER A 538 -5.17 25.38 -13.88
CA SER A 538 -6.56 25.61 -14.29
C SER A 538 -6.82 25.15 -15.73
N PHE A 539 -5.85 25.31 -16.63
CA PHE A 539 -5.97 24.80 -18.00
C PHE A 539 -5.99 23.27 -18.04
N PHE A 540 -5.09 22.62 -17.31
CA PHE A 540 -5.04 21.15 -17.22
C PHE A 540 -6.33 20.57 -16.64
N GLU A 541 -6.80 21.13 -15.51
CA GLU A 541 -8.04 20.73 -14.88
C GLU A 541 -9.25 21.02 -15.79
N GLY A 542 -9.27 22.16 -16.48
CA GLY A 542 -10.31 22.50 -17.46
C GLY A 542 -10.42 21.49 -18.61
N VAL A 543 -9.29 21.03 -19.17
CA VAL A 543 -9.27 20.06 -20.27
C VAL A 543 -9.72 18.67 -19.82
N LEU A 544 -9.33 18.24 -18.62
CA LEU A 544 -9.59 16.88 -18.12
C LEU A 544 -10.83 16.77 -17.23
N SER A 545 -11.47 17.88 -16.85
CA SER A 545 -12.75 17.93 -16.12
C SER A 545 -13.98 17.70 -16.99
N VAL A 546 -13.81 17.42 -18.29
CA VAL A 546 -14.91 17.11 -19.20
C VAL A 546 -15.51 15.74 -18.85
N TRP A 547 -16.82 15.72 -18.57
CA TRP A 547 -17.57 14.47 -18.38
C TRP A 547 -17.66 13.70 -19.71
N PRO A 548 -17.43 12.37 -19.74
CA PRO A 548 -17.29 11.44 -18.62
C PRO A 548 -15.84 11.19 -18.16
N ILE A 549 -14.85 11.80 -18.80
CA ILE A 549 -13.41 11.57 -18.52
C ILE A 549 -13.04 11.98 -17.11
N SER A 550 -13.63 13.07 -16.60
CA SER A 550 -13.37 13.59 -15.25
C SER A 550 -13.55 12.50 -14.17
N LYS A 551 -14.57 11.65 -14.30
CA LYS A 551 -14.88 10.58 -13.35
C LYS A 551 -13.81 9.49 -13.24
N LEU A 552 -12.93 9.36 -14.25
CA LEU A 552 -11.81 8.42 -14.21
C LEU A 552 -10.64 8.96 -13.37
N PHE A 553 -10.49 10.28 -13.28
CA PHE A 553 -9.33 10.94 -12.66
C PHE A 553 -9.67 11.71 -11.37
N GLU A 554 -10.95 11.81 -11.02
CA GLU A 554 -11.40 12.41 -9.77
C GLU A 554 -11.05 11.54 -8.54
N LEU A 555 -10.54 12.20 -7.49
CA LEU A 555 -10.42 11.67 -6.13
C LEU A 555 -11.13 12.64 -5.19
N ASP A 556 -12.11 12.15 -4.42
CA ASP A 556 -12.94 12.96 -3.50
C ASP A 556 -13.55 14.23 -4.15
N GLY A 557 -13.87 14.15 -5.45
CA GLY A 557 -14.44 15.26 -6.22
C GLY A 557 -13.43 16.28 -6.76
N SER A 558 -12.12 16.05 -6.61
CA SER A 558 -11.05 16.91 -7.13
C SER A 558 -10.12 16.17 -8.10
N ILE A 559 -9.64 16.87 -9.13
CA ILE A 559 -8.65 16.40 -10.11
C ILE A 559 -7.22 16.83 -9.72
N HIS A 560 -7.07 17.56 -8.61
CA HIS A 560 -5.79 18.11 -8.19
C HIS A 560 -4.71 17.04 -7.96
N GLU A 561 -5.09 15.91 -7.35
CA GLU A 561 -4.16 14.78 -7.15
C GLU A 561 -3.65 14.21 -8.48
N TRP A 562 -4.51 14.13 -9.50
CA TRP A 562 -4.10 13.69 -10.83
C TRP A 562 -3.11 14.66 -11.48
N TRP A 563 -3.37 15.98 -11.41
CA TRP A 563 -2.42 17.00 -11.88
C TRP A 563 -1.08 16.90 -11.16
N PHE A 564 -1.10 16.73 -9.83
CA PHE A 564 0.12 16.58 -9.03
C PHE A 564 0.94 15.37 -9.49
N ARG A 565 0.31 14.20 -9.67
CA ARG A 565 1.00 12.97 -10.11
C ARG A 565 1.55 13.10 -11.53
N TRP A 566 0.78 13.70 -12.44
CA TRP A 566 1.22 13.93 -13.82
C TRP A 566 2.40 14.92 -13.90
N LYS A 567 2.36 16.02 -13.13
CA LYS A 567 3.38 17.07 -13.10
C LYS A 567 4.77 16.55 -12.77
N LEU A 568 4.86 15.55 -11.87
CA LEU A 568 6.14 15.05 -11.36
C LEU A 568 6.99 14.35 -12.43
N ASP A 569 6.40 13.59 -13.35
CA ASP A 569 7.15 12.78 -14.33
C ASP A 569 6.85 13.16 -15.80
N ARG A 570 6.35 14.38 -16.02
CA ARG A 570 5.82 14.84 -17.33
C ARG A 570 6.77 14.71 -18.52
N PHE A 571 8.09 14.76 -18.30
CA PHE A 571 9.09 14.66 -19.37
C PHE A 571 9.67 13.25 -19.55
N ALA A 572 9.44 12.32 -18.61
CA ALA A 572 10.10 11.01 -18.63
C ALA A 572 9.78 10.21 -19.91
N VAL A 573 8.53 10.25 -20.37
CA VAL A 573 8.08 9.51 -21.56
C VAL A 573 8.67 10.05 -22.85
N ILE A 574 8.68 11.37 -23.03
CA ILE A 574 9.26 11.98 -24.25
C ILE A 574 10.77 11.74 -24.32
N HIS A 575 11.48 11.75 -23.18
CA HIS A 575 12.88 11.36 -23.13
C HIS A 575 13.08 9.90 -23.55
N GLY A 576 12.18 8.98 -23.15
CA GLY A 576 12.20 7.59 -23.59
C GLY A 576 12.01 7.43 -25.10
N MET A 577 11.07 8.19 -25.69
CA MET A 577 10.84 8.21 -27.14
C MET A 577 12.05 8.79 -27.91
N ALA A 578 12.61 9.90 -27.42
CA ALA A 578 13.79 10.53 -28.01
C ALA A 578 15.02 9.62 -27.93
N PHE A 579 15.24 8.95 -26.80
CA PHE A 579 16.31 7.98 -26.64
C PHE A 579 16.14 6.79 -27.60
N ALA A 580 14.93 6.25 -27.75
CA ALA A 580 14.65 5.20 -28.72
C ALA A 580 14.98 5.65 -30.16
N PHE A 581 14.60 6.86 -30.55
CA PHE A 581 14.91 7.42 -31.86
C PHE A 581 16.43 7.55 -32.09
N ILE A 582 17.16 8.10 -31.11
CA ILE A 582 18.62 8.26 -31.17
C ILE A 582 19.31 6.88 -31.25
N TYR A 583 18.90 5.92 -30.41
CA TYR A 583 19.43 4.56 -30.41
C TYR A 583 19.27 3.89 -31.77
N LEU A 584 18.06 3.93 -32.35
CA LEU A 584 17.77 3.33 -33.65
C LEU A 584 18.53 4.02 -34.80
N LEU A 585 18.78 5.32 -34.69
CA LEU A 585 19.62 6.06 -35.66
C LEU A 585 21.10 5.65 -35.56
N LEU A 586 21.63 5.53 -34.34
CA LEU A 586 23.01 5.10 -34.09
C LEU A 586 23.24 3.65 -34.53
N GLN A 587 22.28 2.75 -34.26
CA GLN A 587 22.32 1.37 -34.72
C GLN A 587 22.33 1.30 -36.26
N LYS A 588 21.51 2.10 -36.94
CA LYS A 588 21.49 2.17 -38.42
C LYS A 588 22.81 2.68 -39.00
N ARG A 589 23.46 3.65 -38.34
CA ARG A 589 24.76 4.19 -38.77
C ARG A 589 25.95 3.27 -38.41
N GLN A 590 25.72 2.10 -37.82
CA GLN A 590 26.75 1.14 -37.40
C GLN A 590 27.81 1.77 -36.48
N VAL A 591 27.42 2.77 -35.68
CA VAL A 591 28.30 3.43 -34.70
C VAL A 591 28.39 2.62 -33.40
N LEU A 592 27.42 1.71 -33.18
CA LEU A 592 27.33 0.87 -31.98
C LEU A 592 27.94 -0.51 -32.24
N PHE A 593 28.90 -0.89 -31.41
CA PHE A 593 29.48 -2.24 -31.42
C PHE A 593 28.68 -3.14 -30.46
N GLU A 594 27.74 -3.91 -31.03
CA GLU A 594 26.87 -4.84 -30.30
C GLU A 594 27.41 -6.29 -30.26
N GLY A 595 28.74 -6.46 -30.44
CA GLY A 595 29.42 -7.75 -30.30
C GLY A 595 29.39 -8.31 -28.86
N LYS A 596 29.50 -9.63 -28.71
CA LYS A 596 29.61 -10.26 -27.37
C LYS A 596 30.97 -9.88 -26.76
N GLY A 597 30.95 -9.26 -25.58
CA GLY A 597 32.16 -8.86 -24.85
C GLY A 597 32.81 -7.54 -25.30
N GLU A 598 32.43 -6.99 -26.45
CA GLU A 598 32.94 -5.69 -26.93
C GLU A 598 32.25 -4.51 -26.25
N ALA A 599 32.99 -3.43 -26.01
CA ALA A 599 32.43 -2.18 -25.51
C ALA A 599 31.50 -1.55 -26.57
N LEU A 600 30.42 -0.89 -26.12
CA LEU A 600 29.41 -0.31 -27.02
C LEU A 600 29.96 0.74 -28.01
N PHE A 601 31.00 1.46 -27.59
CA PHE A 601 31.67 2.52 -28.34
C PHE A 601 33.19 2.28 -28.37
N PRO A 602 33.95 2.98 -29.23
CA PRO A 602 35.41 2.95 -29.16
C PRO A 602 35.91 3.29 -27.74
N ALA A 603 36.99 2.62 -27.29
CA ALA A 603 37.44 2.64 -25.90
C ALA A 603 37.57 4.05 -25.30
N LYS A 604 38.07 5.04 -26.06
CA LYS A 604 38.19 6.43 -25.61
C LYS A 604 36.83 7.06 -25.25
N ILE A 605 35.83 6.87 -26.11
CA ILE A 605 34.48 7.40 -25.92
C ILE A 605 33.77 6.63 -24.80
N SER A 606 33.91 5.30 -24.80
CA SER A 606 33.38 4.41 -23.77
C SER A 606 33.83 4.83 -22.37
N ASN A 607 35.13 5.03 -22.16
CA ASN A 607 35.67 5.42 -20.85
C ASN A 607 35.23 6.81 -20.42
N LEU A 608 35.18 7.78 -21.34
CA LEU A 608 34.69 9.14 -21.05
C LEU A 608 33.22 9.14 -20.64
N LEU A 609 32.36 8.45 -21.41
CA LEU A 609 30.93 8.34 -21.12
C LEU A 609 30.67 7.59 -19.82
N LEU A 610 31.43 6.53 -19.54
CA LEU A 610 31.33 5.79 -18.29
C LEU A 610 31.72 6.67 -17.10
N PHE A 611 32.84 7.39 -17.18
CA PHE A 611 33.26 8.34 -16.14
C PHE A 611 32.20 9.41 -15.88
N LEU A 612 31.71 10.07 -16.93
CA LEU A 612 30.66 11.08 -16.81
C LEU A 612 29.38 10.51 -16.20
N SER A 613 29.01 9.28 -16.55
CA SER A 613 27.83 8.60 -16.01
C SER A 613 27.98 8.31 -14.51
N VAL A 614 29.15 7.82 -14.08
CA VAL A 614 29.43 7.57 -12.65
C VAL A 614 29.44 8.86 -11.85
N VAL A 615 30.11 9.91 -12.34
CA VAL A 615 30.13 11.24 -11.70
C VAL A 615 28.71 11.78 -11.59
N SER A 616 27.91 11.69 -12.65
CA SER A 616 26.52 12.11 -12.62
C SER A 616 25.69 11.35 -11.58
N PHE A 617 25.87 10.04 -11.48
CA PHE A 617 25.15 9.18 -10.54
C PHE A 617 25.45 9.56 -9.08
N ILE A 618 26.72 9.86 -8.78
CA ILE A 618 27.18 10.30 -7.45
C ILE A 618 26.67 11.70 -7.14
N THR A 619 26.81 12.65 -8.07
CA THR A 619 26.36 14.04 -7.90
C THR A 619 24.85 14.11 -7.64
N TYR A 620 24.04 13.30 -8.33
CA TYR A 620 22.60 13.20 -8.06
C TYR A 620 22.32 12.71 -6.64
N SER A 621 23.05 11.69 -6.18
CA SER A 621 22.88 11.10 -4.85
C SER A 621 23.24 12.10 -3.74
N ILE A 622 24.28 12.91 -3.95
CA ILE A 622 24.67 14.01 -3.05
C ILE A 622 23.59 15.09 -3.03
N TRP A 623 23.10 15.51 -4.19
CA TRP A 623 22.00 16.49 -4.29
C TRP A 623 20.73 16.02 -3.58
N ALA A 624 20.33 14.77 -3.80
CA ALA A 624 19.16 14.17 -3.15
C ALA A 624 19.31 14.09 -1.62
N SER A 625 20.54 13.91 -1.13
CA SER A 625 20.86 13.87 0.30
C SER A 625 20.83 15.26 0.96
N ASN A 626 21.17 16.30 0.21
CA ASN A 626 21.16 17.69 0.68
C ASN A 626 19.79 18.38 0.55
N CYS A 627 18.79 17.70 -0.01
CA CYS A 627 17.49 18.30 -0.27
C CYS A 627 16.64 18.39 1.02
N LYS A 628 16.23 19.61 1.39
CA LYS A 628 15.59 19.89 2.69
C LYS A 628 14.09 19.55 2.72
N THR A 629 13.35 19.89 1.66
CA THR A 629 11.88 19.74 1.64
C THR A 629 11.40 18.99 0.40
N LYS A 630 10.40 18.12 0.56
CA LYS A 630 9.82 17.35 -0.56
C LYS A 630 9.31 18.25 -1.69
N THR A 631 8.77 19.42 -1.36
CA THR A 631 8.21 20.38 -2.32
C THR A 631 9.30 20.89 -3.27
N GLU A 632 10.42 21.37 -2.73
CA GLU A 632 11.54 21.88 -3.51
C GLU A 632 12.16 20.79 -4.39
N CYS A 633 12.39 19.59 -3.85
CA CYS A 633 12.96 18.49 -4.64
C CYS A 633 12.01 18.06 -5.78
N ASN A 634 10.70 18.04 -5.52
CA ASN A 634 9.69 17.65 -6.50
C ASN A 634 9.61 18.63 -7.69
N GLU A 635 9.96 19.90 -7.51
CA GLU A 635 9.97 20.88 -8.59
C GLU A 635 11.15 20.67 -9.55
N MET A 636 12.30 20.26 -9.02
CA MET A 636 13.52 20.00 -9.81
C MET A 636 13.54 18.60 -10.45
N HIS A 637 12.90 17.61 -9.82
CA HIS A 637 12.87 16.21 -10.28
C HIS A 637 12.51 15.99 -11.76
N PRO A 638 11.48 16.64 -12.35
CA PRO A 638 11.12 16.45 -13.76
C PRO A 638 12.28 16.74 -14.73
N TYR A 639 13.18 17.66 -14.37
CA TYR A 639 14.29 18.09 -15.22
C TYR A 639 15.55 17.24 -15.01
N ILE A 640 15.82 16.84 -13.76
CA ILE A 640 17.05 16.13 -13.39
C ILE A 640 16.93 14.61 -13.59
N SER A 641 15.73 14.04 -13.46
CA SER A 641 15.50 12.58 -13.47
C SER A 641 16.04 11.88 -14.72
N VAL A 642 15.96 12.50 -15.90
CA VAL A 642 16.46 11.92 -17.17
C VAL A 642 17.96 11.67 -17.13
N VAL A 643 18.73 12.56 -16.49
CA VAL A 643 20.19 12.46 -16.41
C VAL A 643 20.57 11.16 -15.67
N GLN A 644 19.87 10.86 -14.58
CA GLN A 644 20.09 9.65 -13.80
C GLN A 644 19.70 8.38 -14.55
N ILE A 645 18.59 8.42 -15.31
CA ILE A 645 18.15 7.29 -16.13
C ILE A 645 19.16 6.99 -17.24
N LEU A 646 19.66 8.02 -17.93
CA LEU A 646 20.67 7.88 -18.98
C LEU A 646 22.00 7.38 -18.41
N ALA A 647 22.45 7.91 -17.28
CA ALA A 647 23.65 7.45 -16.59
C ALA A 647 23.55 5.95 -16.24
N PHE A 648 22.41 5.50 -15.72
CA PHE A 648 22.18 4.07 -15.44
C PHE A 648 22.26 3.20 -16.71
N ILE A 649 21.62 3.62 -17.80
CA ILE A 649 21.65 2.88 -19.07
C ILE A 649 23.09 2.75 -19.57
N LEU A 650 23.88 3.83 -19.52
CA LEU A 650 25.28 3.83 -19.96
C LEU A 650 26.16 2.95 -19.07
N ILE A 651 26.07 3.06 -17.75
CA ILE A 651 26.83 2.22 -16.81
C ILE A 651 26.53 0.72 -17.04
N ARG A 652 25.26 0.37 -17.28
CA ARG A 652 24.84 -1.02 -17.49
C ARG A 652 25.23 -1.60 -18.85
N ASN A 653 25.28 -0.78 -19.91
CA ASN A 653 25.39 -1.25 -21.31
C ASN A 653 26.72 -0.94 -22.00
N ILE A 654 27.53 0.00 -21.50
CA ILE A 654 28.85 0.32 -22.08
C ILE A 654 29.80 -0.88 -21.94
N PRO A 655 29.98 -1.49 -20.75
CA PRO A 655 30.85 -2.66 -20.61
C PRO A 655 30.21 -3.89 -21.27
N GLY A 656 30.92 -4.50 -22.23
CA GLY A 656 30.43 -5.66 -22.98
C GLY A 656 30.10 -6.88 -22.10
N TYR A 657 30.83 -7.07 -21.00
CA TYR A 657 30.55 -8.14 -20.02
C TYR A 657 29.19 -7.92 -19.34
N ALA A 658 28.93 -6.69 -18.88
CA ALA A 658 27.70 -6.35 -18.20
C ALA A 658 26.51 -6.54 -19.15
N ARG A 659 26.65 -6.08 -20.41
CA ARG A 659 25.59 -6.24 -21.42
C ARG A 659 25.27 -7.71 -21.74
N SER A 660 26.22 -8.61 -21.54
CA SER A 660 26.07 -10.03 -21.87
C SER A 660 25.52 -10.88 -20.72
N VAL A 661 25.26 -10.28 -19.56
CA VAL A 661 24.83 -10.97 -18.33
C VAL A 661 23.56 -10.30 -17.79
N TYR A 662 22.63 -11.09 -17.27
CA TYR A 662 21.41 -10.60 -16.61
C TYR A 662 21.02 -11.48 -15.42
N SER A 663 20.25 -10.94 -14.47
CA SER A 663 19.72 -11.71 -13.35
C SER A 663 18.39 -12.36 -13.71
N SER A 664 18.33 -13.69 -13.72
CA SER A 664 17.09 -14.43 -14.01
C SER A 664 16.05 -14.26 -12.90
N PHE A 665 16.50 -14.11 -11.65
CA PHE A 665 15.66 -13.76 -10.51
C PHE A 665 14.93 -12.42 -10.73
N PHE A 666 15.65 -11.34 -11.00
CA PHE A 666 15.01 -10.04 -11.24
C PHE A 666 14.17 -10.05 -12.53
N SER A 667 14.63 -10.71 -13.59
CA SER A 667 13.86 -10.82 -14.83
C SER A 667 12.49 -11.49 -14.62
N TRP A 668 12.42 -12.51 -13.76
CA TRP A 668 11.17 -13.17 -13.39
C TRP A 668 10.19 -12.21 -12.70
N PHE A 669 10.65 -11.46 -11.70
CA PHE A 669 9.84 -10.42 -11.04
C PHE A 669 9.42 -9.30 -12.00
N GLY A 670 10.25 -8.98 -12.99
CA GLY A 670 9.94 -8.01 -14.04
C GLY A 670 8.76 -8.39 -14.93
N LYS A 671 8.54 -9.69 -15.16
CA LYS A 671 7.42 -10.20 -15.99
C LYS A 671 6.06 -10.05 -15.30
N ILE A 672 6.05 -10.03 -13.97
CA ILE A 672 4.85 -9.91 -13.11
C ILE A 672 4.82 -8.59 -12.32
N SER A 673 5.58 -7.58 -12.74
CA SER A 673 5.83 -6.38 -11.93
C SER A 673 4.57 -5.55 -11.68
N LEU A 674 3.66 -5.49 -12.65
CA LEU A 674 2.39 -4.75 -12.54
C LEU A 674 1.47 -5.39 -11.49
N GLU A 675 1.32 -6.71 -11.55
CA GLU A 675 0.49 -7.46 -10.61
C GLU A 675 1.04 -7.35 -9.20
N LEU A 676 2.37 -7.44 -9.02
CA LEU A 676 3.03 -7.21 -7.73
C LEU A 676 2.77 -5.79 -7.21
N PHE A 677 2.87 -4.77 -8.07
CA PHE A 677 2.62 -3.38 -7.67
C PHE A 677 1.19 -3.18 -7.16
N ILE A 678 0.21 -3.82 -7.78
CA ILE A 678 -1.20 -3.64 -7.40
C ILE A 678 -1.56 -4.51 -6.19
N CYS A 679 -1.08 -5.75 -6.12
CA CYS A 679 -1.40 -6.65 -5.01
C CYS A 679 -0.86 -6.18 -3.66
N GLN A 680 0.21 -5.36 -3.65
CA GLN A 680 0.79 -4.85 -2.40
C GLN A 680 -0.24 -4.08 -1.56
N TYR A 681 -1.19 -3.40 -2.22
CA TYR A 681 -2.21 -2.56 -1.58
C TYR A 681 -3.14 -3.34 -0.65
N HIS A 682 -3.32 -4.65 -0.89
CA HIS A 682 -4.30 -5.48 -0.17
C HIS A 682 -3.70 -6.71 0.52
N ILE A 683 -2.43 -7.06 0.27
CA ILE A 683 -1.77 -8.20 0.93
C ILE A 683 -0.73 -7.73 1.97
N TRP A 684 0.07 -6.71 1.66
CA TRP A 684 1.06 -6.17 2.58
C TRP A 684 0.59 -4.91 3.28
N LEU A 685 -0.11 -4.05 2.55
CA LEU A 685 -0.63 -2.80 3.05
C LEU A 685 -2.08 -2.97 3.49
N ALA A 686 -2.50 -2.12 4.42
CA ALA A 686 -3.86 -2.06 4.92
C ALA A 686 -4.30 -0.60 5.09
N ALA A 687 -5.62 -0.38 5.23
CA ALA A 687 -6.24 0.93 5.43
C ALA A 687 -5.74 1.96 4.40
N ASP A 688 -5.96 1.65 3.13
CA ASP A 688 -5.61 2.50 2.00
C ASP A 688 -4.12 2.94 2.01
N THR A 689 -3.20 1.99 2.24
CA THR A 689 -1.73 2.19 2.29
C THR A 689 -1.16 2.88 3.51
N LYS A 690 -1.98 3.19 4.53
CA LYS A 690 -1.50 3.84 5.76
C LYS A 690 -0.91 2.85 6.77
N GLY A 691 -1.36 1.60 6.72
CA GLY A 691 -0.93 0.53 7.60
C GLY A 691 -0.23 -0.63 6.90
N ILE A 692 0.19 -1.59 7.72
CA ILE A 692 0.71 -2.90 7.35
C ILE A 692 -0.30 -3.95 7.83
N LEU A 693 -0.57 -4.95 6.99
CA LEU A 693 -1.41 -6.08 7.35
C LEU A 693 -0.62 -7.12 8.16
N VAL A 694 -1.21 -7.58 9.26
CA VAL A 694 -0.60 -8.58 10.16
C VAL A 694 -1.39 -9.87 10.10
N LEU A 695 -0.85 -10.84 9.35
CA LEU A 695 -1.36 -12.21 9.27
C LEU A 695 -0.91 -13.06 10.45
N ILE A 696 0.30 -12.83 10.98
CA ILE A 696 0.84 -13.59 12.13
C ILE A 696 1.21 -12.59 13.24
N PRO A 697 0.42 -12.49 14.32
CA PRO A 697 0.69 -11.57 15.41
C PRO A 697 1.93 -11.98 16.21
N GLY A 698 2.67 -11.01 16.74
CA GLY A 698 3.80 -11.22 17.65
C GLY A 698 5.17 -11.46 16.99
N ASN A 699 5.24 -11.90 15.73
CA ASN A 699 6.50 -12.12 15.02
C ASN A 699 6.53 -11.41 13.64
N PRO A 700 7.13 -10.20 13.56
CA PRO A 700 7.17 -9.43 12.31
C PRO A 700 7.90 -10.13 11.15
N THR A 701 9.02 -10.81 11.44
CA THR A 701 9.82 -11.50 10.41
C THR A 701 9.05 -12.66 9.79
N LEU A 702 8.38 -13.47 10.61
CA LEU A 702 7.56 -14.58 10.14
C LEU A 702 6.34 -14.06 9.38
N ASN A 703 5.71 -12.98 9.84
CA ASN A 703 4.61 -12.33 9.13
C ASN A 703 5.03 -11.89 7.71
N ILE A 704 6.18 -11.21 7.59
CA ILE A 704 6.70 -10.79 6.28
C ILE A 704 7.03 -11.99 5.41
N MET A 705 7.65 -13.05 5.95
CA MET A 705 8.01 -14.25 5.17
C MET A 705 6.77 -14.96 4.59
N VAL A 706 5.77 -15.24 5.43
CA VAL A 706 4.54 -15.94 5.02
C VAL A 706 3.70 -15.06 4.09
N SER A 707 3.53 -13.78 4.42
CA SER A 707 2.78 -12.85 3.55
C SER A 707 3.46 -12.65 2.21
N THR A 708 4.81 -12.59 2.15
CA THR A 708 5.58 -12.51 0.89
C THR A 708 5.36 -13.75 0.03
N PHE A 709 5.39 -14.94 0.62
CA PHE A 709 5.15 -16.18 -0.11
C PHE A 709 3.74 -16.21 -0.73
N ILE A 710 2.71 -15.85 0.05
CA ILE A 710 1.32 -15.76 -0.43
C ILE A 710 1.22 -14.69 -1.53
N PHE A 711 1.79 -13.52 -1.29
CA PHE A 711 1.78 -12.36 -2.20
C PHE A 711 2.34 -12.72 -3.58
N VAL A 712 3.52 -13.35 -3.62
CA VAL A 712 4.17 -13.74 -4.88
C VAL A 712 3.35 -14.80 -5.63
N CYS A 713 2.79 -15.79 -4.93
CA CYS A 713 1.94 -16.81 -5.54
C CYS A 713 0.66 -16.21 -6.15
N VAL A 714 0.02 -15.28 -5.45
CA VAL A 714 -1.20 -14.60 -5.91
C VAL A 714 -0.92 -13.71 -7.11
N ALA A 715 0.13 -12.88 -7.06
CA ALA A 715 0.52 -12.02 -8.19
C ALA A 715 0.82 -12.84 -9.45
N HIS A 716 1.52 -13.97 -9.29
CA HIS A 716 1.77 -14.88 -10.40
C HIS A 716 0.49 -15.50 -10.96
N GLU A 717 -0.47 -15.93 -10.13
CA GLU A 717 -1.75 -16.46 -10.60
C GLU A 717 -2.60 -15.42 -11.34
N ILE A 718 -2.64 -14.18 -10.84
CA ILE A 718 -3.34 -13.07 -11.51
C ILE A 718 -2.75 -12.80 -12.90
N SER A 719 -1.42 -12.86 -13.04
CA SER A 719 -0.78 -12.66 -14.35
C SER A 719 -1.23 -13.70 -15.38
N LEU A 720 -1.43 -14.96 -14.97
CA LEU A 720 -1.94 -16.03 -15.83
C LEU A 720 -3.41 -15.80 -16.19
N ILE A 721 -4.25 -15.52 -15.18
CA ILE A 721 -5.68 -15.22 -15.37
C ILE A 721 -5.88 -14.07 -16.34
N THR A 722 -5.09 -12.99 -16.20
CA THR A 722 -5.17 -11.81 -17.06
C THR A 722 -4.82 -12.15 -18.50
N ASN A 723 -3.77 -12.97 -18.73
CA ASN A 723 -3.38 -13.39 -20.07
C ASN A 723 -4.42 -14.33 -20.72
N ASP A 724 -5.01 -15.25 -19.96
CA ASP A 724 -6.05 -16.16 -20.45
C ASP A 724 -7.33 -15.40 -20.83
N LEU A 725 -7.78 -14.49 -19.96
CA LEU A 725 -8.96 -13.66 -20.22
C LEU A 725 -8.74 -12.67 -21.36
N ALA A 726 -7.53 -12.12 -21.51
CA ALA A 726 -7.21 -11.23 -22.63
C ALA A 726 -7.44 -11.90 -23.99
N GLN A 727 -7.10 -13.19 -24.13
CA GLN A 727 -7.30 -13.95 -25.37
C GLN A 727 -8.78 -14.20 -25.70
N VAL A 728 -9.64 -14.27 -24.68
CA VAL A 728 -11.08 -14.54 -24.84
C VAL A 728 -11.87 -13.25 -25.05
N VAL A 729 -11.57 -12.21 -24.26
CA VAL A 729 -12.29 -10.94 -24.28
C VAL A 729 -11.99 -10.17 -25.56
N ILE A 730 -10.74 -10.21 -26.04
CA ILE A 730 -10.26 -9.44 -27.19
C ILE A 730 -10.07 -10.39 -28.38
N PRO A 731 -11.09 -10.55 -29.24
CA PRO A 731 -10.95 -11.36 -30.44
C PRO A 731 -9.98 -10.70 -31.42
N LYS A 732 -9.24 -11.52 -32.18
CA LYS A 732 -8.35 -11.04 -33.26
C LYS A 732 -9.13 -10.40 -34.42
N ASP A 733 -10.39 -10.79 -34.60
CA ASP A 733 -11.27 -10.18 -35.59
C ASP A 733 -11.72 -8.78 -35.14
N SER A 734 -11.30 -7.77 -35.89
CA SER A 734 -11.60 -6.36 -35.65
C SER A 734 -13.09 -6.04 -35.59
N MET A 735 -13.93 -6.73 -36.38
CA MET A 735 -15.38 -6.48 -36.37
C MET A 735 -16.04 -7.07 -35.12
N ALA A 736 -15.67 -8.29 -34.75
CA ALA A 736 -16.10 -8.87 -33.49
C ALA A 736 -15.62 -8.03 -32.28
N LEU A 737 -14.39 -7.51 -32.34
CA LEU A 737 -13.84 -6.63 -31.31
C LEU A 737 -14.64 -5.33 -31.20
N LEU A 738 -14.94 -4.68 -32.32
CA LEU A 738 -15.69 -3.42 -32.33
C LEU A 738 -17.11 -3.61 -31.80
N ARG A 739 -17.78 -4.71 -32.13
CA ARG A 739 -19.11 -5.05 -31.55
C ARG A 739 -19.05 -5.23 -30.03
N LYS A 740 -18.04 -5.96 -29.53
CA LYS A 740 -17.85 -6.16 -28.08
C LYS A 740 -17.53 -4.85 -27.36
N LEU A 741 -16.67 -4.01 -27.94
CA LEU A 741 -16.35 -2.68 -27.40
C LEU A 741 -17.57 -1.76 -27.41
N GLY A 742 -18.36 -1.77 -28.49
CA GLY A 742 -19.62 -1.02 -28.58
C GLY A 742 -20.62 -1.45 -27.50
N ALA A 743 -20.82 -2.76 -27.33
CA ALA A 743 -21.69 -3.29 -26.28
C ALA A 743 -21.22 -2.91 -24.87
N LEU A 744 -19.91 -3.02 -24.60
CA LEU A 744 -19.33 -2.60 -23.32
C LEU A 744 -19.48 -1.09 -23.10
N GLY A 745 -19.25 -0.27 -24.13
CA GLY A 745 -19.40 1.18 -24.07
C GLY A 745 -20.84 1.63 -23.82
N VAL A 746 -21.82 0.97 -24.43
CA VAL A 746 -23.24 1.23 -24.17
C VAL A 746 -23.60 0.84 -22.74
N LEU A 747 -23.15 -0.33 -22.27
CA LEU A 747 -23.38 -0.78 -20.89
C LEU A 747 -22.79 0.19 -19.86
N THR A 748 -21.53 0.62 -20.05
CA THR A 748 -20.89 1.57 -19.14
C THR A 748 -21.56 2.94 -19.18
N LEU A 749 -21.99 3.41 -20.36
CA LEU A 749 -22.73 4.67 -20.48
C LEU A 749 -24.07 4.60 -19.72
N ILE A 750 -24.82 3.51 -19.88
CA ILE A 750 -26.07 3.27 -19.14
C ILE A 750 -25.82 3.28 -17.63
N LEU A 751 -24.79 2.57 -17.16
CA LEU A 751 -24.43 2.54 -15.74
C LEU A 751 -24.02 3.92 -15.21
N LEU A 752 -23.26 4.70 -15.98
CA LEU A 752 -22.85 6.05 -15.61
C LEU A 752 -24.03 7.02 -15.54
N VAL A 753 -24.98 6.92 -16.47
CA VAL A 753 -26.21 7.73 -16.46
C VAL A 753 -27.11 7.37 -15.28
N LEU A 754 -27.29 6.07 -15.00
CA LEU A 754 -28.04 5.60 -13.83
C LEU A 754 -27.39 6.03 -12.51
N SER A 755 -26.06 5.96 -12.42
CA SER A 755 -25.31 6.44 -11.26
C SER A 755 -25.49 7.95 -11.04
N ARG A 756 -25.55 8.74 -12.12
CA ARG A 756 -25.79 10.19 -12.04
C ARG A 756 -27.21 10.50 -11.59
N SER A 757 -28.20 9.75 -12.07
CA SER A 757 -29.59 9.90 -11.63
C SER A 757 -29.74 9.68 -10.13
N ASN A 758 -29.07 8.67 -9.57
CA ASN A 758 -29.10 8.38 -8.13
C ASN A 758 -28.38 9.44 -7.27
N GLN A 759 -27.33 10.11 -7.80
CA GLN A 759 -26.67 11.21 -7.09
C GLN A 759 -27.51 12.48 -7.04
N LEU A 760 -28.32 12.75 -8.07
CA LEU A 760 -29.24 13.89 -8.10
C LEU A 760 -30.41 13.72 -7.13
N THR A 761 -30.85 12.49 -6.86
CA THR A 761 -31.95 12.21 -5.91
C THR A 761 -31.51 12.15 -4.45
N ALA A 762 -30.24 11.88 -4.16
CA ALA A 762 -29.73 11.80 -2.78
C ALA A 762 -29.35 13.18 -2.18
N GLY A 763 -29.35 14.24 -3.01
CA GLY A 763 -29.12 15.62 -2.60
C GLY A 763 -30.39 16.48 -2.53
N ALA A 764 -31.58 15.87 -2.62
CA ALA A 764 -32.89 16.52 -2.51
C ALA A 764 -33.55 16.18 -1.16
#